data_AF-K2A1X4-F1
#
_entry.id   AF-K2A1X4-F1
#
_cell.length_a   1.000
_cell.length_b   1.000
_cell.length_c   1.000
_cell.angle_alpha   90.00
_cell.angle_beta   90.00
_cell.angle_gamma   90.00
#
_symmetry.space_group_name_H-M   'P 1'
#
loop_
_entity.id
_entity.type
_entity.pdbx_description
1 polymer ?
#
loop_
_entity_poly.entity_id
_entity_poly.type
_entity_poly.pdbx_seq_one_letter_code
_entity_poly.pdbx_strand_id
1 'polypeptide(L)'
;MRSYRFDPNLDIQNNAFTYAPSPEIDIKNLPPLPNDWLEKLCILCGLTQHIEEKTPNPFEKHVTHPKLGKQITEDLQLVYHCLAGNLDKQLFGTLSPSQKSSYKQMINYKLREDIEECSEGYSNRIQKIILSFQRPENLQQLLTITRMDLVQKTSVLLTDEVHADNRCFKIASIDGLGVSFNNQDKYVGNLSTEEIRTALQTTFYDEYRAFNLPFLLSEVLRSTFAYFGYSGKKETGYEMDTYQQIHDYMKKITGTERGYEALFQKDTEEKITDVNWHFVQQLLYETLHAQSIIKEEPTLSTLLDCANYSKLFSSGTKEEKLTRELTDDESPIIQKISIEEMLHELRMLKKTDPEFYGRLMQERFIQDRIIQYIQKFQKKFLKSHDEQSREALNQFEVIISVWLDHLDLIKIDPLSLANKEGQTLLTIAAKHSNSTNFNKLIKTLSEKLEKEKLMRALLTVDKENWNAIMLAIRYQKEVGKFIEQLSTIAGNQICAVLGREFSIKIRGLLFDNSISIDILMLAAIYQSAKEFQALVENLAKLPGGKETIYLAASRRFRFIESAGSFDTAAPDDPDQTIFSELFLRRCNPQESAAIEKLIEIFLETLDGERALAAIIKNKNNYSEVFDSLESTSPLYLMFSRCSFEFLCKRVIPFCDRHDIPLTGGTWSKQPIHIISGNNTLEPKQKIALQRVMQESMMNRGSGRRLVGVEVRIFGRKSLPDQNNNPPQEGSERKKAP
;
A
#
# COMPACT_ATOMS: atom_id res chain seq x y z
N MET A 1 35.27 -13.48 -24.17
CA MET A 1 34.23 -14.18 -23.38
C MET A 1 34.79 -15.27 -22.44
N ARG A 2 35.68 -14.98 -21.48
CA ARG A 2 36.27 -16.06 -20.62
C ARG A 2 35.77 -16.12 -19.16
N SER A 3 34.64 -15.48 -18.83
CA SER A 3 34.05 -15.61 -17.48
C SER A 3 32.52 -15.48 -17.38
N TYR A 4 31.82 -15.14 -18.46
CA TYR A 4 30.36 -15.04 -18.44
C TYR A 4 29.75 -16.42 -18.69
N ARG A 5 28.78 -16.80 -17.85
CA ARG A 5 27.83 -17.86 -18.18
C ARG A 5 26.71 -17.20 -18.97
N PHE A 6 26.60 -17.54 -20.24
CA PHE A 6 25.48 -17.13 -21.08
C PHE A 6 24.47 -18.28 -21.16
N ASP A 7 23.24 -17.95 -21.56
CA ASP A 7 22.23 -18.96 -21.87
C ASP A 7 22.75 -19.85 -23.03
N PRO A 8 22.92 -21.17 -22.81
CA PRO A 8 23.43 -22.08 -23.84
C PRO A 8 22.51 -22.17 -25.06
N ASN A 9 21.24 -21.79 -24.93
CA ASN A 9 20.26 -21.82 -26.01
C ASN A 9 20.43 -20.66 -27.00
N LEU A 10 21.30 -19.68 -26.71
CA LEU A 10 21.61 -18.58 -27.62
C LEU A 10 22.82 -18.88 -28.48
N ASP A 11 22.84 -18.33 -29.70
CA ASP A 11 24.05 -18.33 -30.53
C ASP A 11 25.08 -17.31 -30.07
N ILE A 12 25.86 -17.70 -29.05
CA ILE A 12 26.91 -16.87 -28.47
C ILE A 12 28.05 -16.58 -29.47
N GLN A 13 28.23 -17.41 -30.51
CA GLN A 13 29.42 -17.32 -31.37
C GLN A 13 29.25 -16.37 -32.56
N ASN A 14 28.06 -16.25 -33.15
CA ASN A 14 27.91 -15.45 -34.38
C ASN A 14 26.77 -14.43 -34.34
N ASN A 15 25.58 -14.73 -33.78
CA ASN A 15 24.42 -13.87 -33.99
C ASN A 15 23.91 -13.16 -32.73
N ALA A 16 23.84 -13.81 -31.57
CA ALA A 16 23.16 -13.24 -30.39
C ALA A 16 23.89 -12.06 -29.73
N PHE A 17 25.21 -11.95 -29.92
CA PHE A 17 26.05 -10.89 -29.32
C PHE A 17 26.84 -10.07 -30.34
N THR A 18 26.51 -10.18 -31.63
CA THR A 18 27.17 -9.37 -32.65
C THR A 18 26.71 -7.92 -32.56
N TYR A 19 27.67 -7.01 -32.40
CA TYR A 19 27.43 -5.58 -32.43
C TYR A 19 27.09 -5.15 -33.86
N ALA A 20 25.83 -4.79 -34.09
CA ALA A 20 25.39 -4.06 -35.27
C ALA A 20 24.93 -2.66 -34.84
N PRO A 21 25.67 -1.57 -35.19
CA PRO A 21 25.20 -0.22 -34.96
C PRO A 21 24.02 0.09 -35.88
N SER A 22 23.12 0.97 -35.43
CA SER A 22 22.12 1.55 -36.31
C SER A 22 22.79 2.45 -37.36
N PRO A 23 22.13 2.72 -38.50
CA PRO A 23 22.69 3.59 -39.52
C PRO A 23 22.98 4.98 -38.95
N GLU A 24 24.16 5.52 -39.27
CA GLU A 24 24.53 6.89 -38.90
C GLU A 24 23.74 7.91 -39.72
N ILE A 25 23.43 9.06 -39.12
CA ILE A 25 22.82 10.18 -39.82
C ILE A 25 23.94 10.92 -40.57
N ASP A 26 23.89 10.89 -41.90
CA ASP A 26 24.89 11.59 -42.72
C ASP A 26 24.65 13.10 -42.70
N ILE A 27 25.48 13.81 -41.92
CA ILE A 27 25.45 15.27 -41.77
C ILE A 27 25.64 15.97 -43.13
N LYS A 28 26.30 15.33 -44.11
CA LYS A 28 26.54 15.94 -45.44
C LYS A 28 25.26 16.18 -46.25
N ASN A 29 24.18 15.46 -45.92
CA ASN A 29 22.89 15.62 -46.59
C ASN A 29 21.99 16.66 -45.89
N LEU A 30 22.48 17.31 -44.83
CA LEU A 30 21.74 18.31 -44.07
C LEU A 30 22.00 19.73 -44.60
N PRO A 31 21.07 20.67 -44.36
CA PRO A 31 21.28 22.07 -44.71
C PRO A 31 22.57 22.62 -44.11
N PRO A 32 23.30 23.51 -44.82
CA PRO A 32 24.54 24.09 -44.31
C PRO A 32 24.30 24.81 -42.98
N LEU A 33 25.23 24.63 -42.04
CA LEU A 33 25.18 25.31 -40.75
C LEU A 33 25.38 26.82 -40.95
N PRO A 34 24.60 27.68 -40.27
CA PRO A 34 24.87 29.10 -40.27
C PRO A 34 26.14 29.41 -39.47
N ASN A 35 26.82 30.53 -39.77
CA ASN A 35 28.08 30.90 -39.11
C ASN A 35 27.95 31.04 -37.58
N ASP A 36 26.75 31.38 -37.10
CA ASP A 36 26.36 31.58 -35.70
C ASP A 36 25.60 30.36 -35.12
N TRP A 37 25.75 29.16 -35.69
CA TRP A 37 24.96 27.99 -35.29
C TRP A 37 25.06 27.64 -33.80
N LEU A 38 26.22 27.85 -33.17
CA LEU A 38 26.44 27.57 -31.75
C LEU A 38 25.67 28.56 -30.84
N GLU A 39 25.55 29.82 -31.26
CA GLU A 39 24.72 30.82 -30.58
C GLU A 39 23.23 30.50 -30.76
N LYS A 40 22.82 30.12 -31.98
CA LYS A 40 21.46 29.65 -32.25
C LYS A 40 21.10 28.38 -31.49
N LEU A 41 22.03 27.45 -31.30
CA LEU A 41 21.83 26.28 -30.44
C LEU A 41 21.56 26.70 -28.99
N CYS A 42 22.30 27.70 -28.49
CA CYS A 42 22.06 28.31 -27.17
C CYS A 42 20.64 28.87 -27.04
N ILE A 43 20.16 29.59 -28.06
CA ILE A 43 18.78 30.10 -28.11
C ILE A 43 17.76 28.96 -28.11
N LEU A 44 17.96 27.94 -28.96
CA LEU A 44 17.08 26.76 -29.03
C LEU A 44 17.03 25.98 -27.71
N CYS A 45 18.10 26.05 -26.92
CA CYS A 45 18.16 25.45 -25.58
C CYS A 45 17.52 26.33 -24.49
N GLY A 46 17.04 27.54 -24.82
CA GLY A 46 16.51 28.47 -23.82
C GLY A 46 17.59 28.98 -22.86
N LEU A 47 18.81 29.15 -23.37
CA LEU A 47 19.96 29.71 -22.65
C LEU A 47 20.23 31.16 -23.09
N THR A 48 19.18 31.89 -23.47
CA THR A 48 19.26 33.27 -24.02
C THR A 48 19.87 34.27 -23.04
N GLN A 49 19.77 34.01 -21.73
CA GLN A 49 20.42 34.80 -20.69
C GLN A 49 21.93 34.99 -20.94
N HIS A 50 22.61 33.99 -21.51
CA HIS A 50 24.05 34.11 -21.79
C HIS A 50 24.35 35.10 -22.92
N ILE A 51 23.42 35.23 -23.88
CA ILE A 51 23.53 36.18 -24.98
C ILE A 51 23.18 37.59 -24.50
N GLU A 52 22.10 37.73 -23.73
CA GLU A 52 21.63 39.02 -23.18
C GLU A 52 22.62 39.63 -22.19
N GLU A 53 23.19 38.81 -21.31
CA GLU A 53 24.17 39.21 -20.28
C GLU A 53 25.61 39.26 -20.80
N LYS A 54 25.84 38.90 -22.08
CA LYS A 54 27.18 38.79 -22.70
C LYS A 54 28.13 37.89 -21.90
N THR A 55 27.61 36.81 -21.33
CA THR A 55 28.44 35.80 -20.66
C THR A 55 28.87 34.73 -21.66
N PRO A 56 29.98 34.01 -21.41
CA PRO A 56 30.47 32.99 -22.34
C PRO A 56 29.40 31.93 -22.64
N ASN A 57 29.33 31.50 -23.90
CA ASN A 57 28.39 30.45 -24.29
C ASN A 57 28.77 29.15 -23.54
N PRO A 58 27.85 28.51 -22.82
CA PRO A 58 28.17 27.35 -21.98
C PRO A 58 28.70 26.15 -22.77
N PHE A 59 28.43 26.07 -24.08
CA PHE A 59 29.01 25.04 -24.95
C PHE A 59 30.48 25.33 -25.36
N GLU A 60 30.94 26.59 -25.30
CA GLU A 60 32.27 26.99 -25.80
C GLU A 60 33.40 26.22 -25.15
N LYS A 61 33.34 26.03 -23.82
CA LYS A 61 34.37 25.29 -23.08
C LYS A 61 34.53 23.84 -23.55
N HIS A 62 33.46 23.26 -24.11
CA HIS A 62 33.44 21.88 -24.57
C HIS A 62 33.92 21.76 -26.02
N VAL A 63 33.43 22.63 -26.91
CA VAL A 63 33.85 22.63 -28.33
C VAL A 63 35.29 23.09 -28.53
N THR A 64 35.83 23.88 -27.61
CA THR A 64 37.25 24.28 -27.61
C THR A 64 38.17 23.30 -26.88
N HIS A 65 37.64 22.20 -26.34
CA HIS A 65 38.43 21.24 -25.58
C HIS A 65 39.53 20.61 -26.47
N PRO A 66 40.81 20.56 -26.06
CA PRO A 66 41.93 20.21 -26.94
C PRO A 66 41.84 18.81 -27.58
N LYS A 67 41.20 17.86 -26.90
CA LYS A 67 41.09 16.46 -27.37
C LYS A 67 39.70 16.08 -27.89
N LEU A 68 38.65 16.66 -27.30
CA LEU A 68 37.26 16.26 -27.56
C LEU A 68 36.50 17.29 -28.39
N GLY A 69 37.03 18.51 -28.51
CA GLY A 69 36.31 19.65 -29.08
C GLY A 69 35.78 19.39 -30.48
N LYS A 70 36.58 18.70 -31.31
CA LYS A 70 36.16 18.30 -32.67
C LYS A 70 34.94 17.37 -32.65
N GLN A 71 35.00 16.30 -31.86
CA GLN A 71 33.91 15.33 -31.76
C GLN A 71 32.65 15.96 -31.15
N ILE A 72 32.81 16.66 -30.02
CA ILE A 72 31.69 17.37 -29.38
C ILE A 72 31.07 18.37 -30.35
N THR A 73 31.87 19.03 -31.19
CA THR A 73 31.36 19.91 -32.24
C THR A 73 30.50 19.15 -33.25
N GLU A 74 31.00 18.06 -33.81
CA GLU A 74 30.26 17.22 -34.79
C GLU A 74 28.96 16.69 -34.17
N ASP A 75 29.02 16.22 -32.93
CA ASP A 75 27.89 15.70 -32.17
C ASP A 75 26.84 16.79 -31.88
N LEU A 76 27.26 17.98 -31.44
CA LEU A 76 26.37 19.13 -31.20
C LEU A 76 25.75 19.67 -32.49
N GLN A 77 26.43 19.60 -33.63
CA GLN A 77 25.88 19.99 -34.92
C GLN A 77 24.70 19.09 -35.31
N LEU A 78 24.81 17.78 -35.04
CA LEU A 78 23.70 16.86 -35.26
C LEU A 78 22.51 17.19 -34.35
N VAL A 79 22.77 17.48 -33.06
CA VAL A 79 21.73 17.91 -32.11
C VAL A 79 21.09 19.22 -32.54
N TYR A 80 21.87 20.18 -33.06
CA TYR A 80 21.36 21.43 -33.62
C TYR A 80 20.39 21.17 -34.77
N HIS A 81 20.76 20.32 -35.73
CA HIS A 81 19.87 19.97 -36.84
C HIS A 81 18.57 19.30 -36.37
N CYS A 82 18.63 18.52 -35.30
CA CYS A 82 17.44 17.95 -34.66
C CYS A 82 16.53 19.04 -34.08
N LEU A 83 17.07 19.93 -33.24
CA LEU A 83 16.31 20.98 -32.58
C LEU A 83 15.76 22.03 -33.57
N ALA A 84 16.55 22.37 -34.60
CA ALA A 84 16.15 23.28 -35.68
C ALA A 84 15.07 22.69 -36.61
N GLY A 85 14.78 21.39 -36.50
CA GLY A 85 13.74 20.72 -37.28
C GLY A 85 14.21 20.17 -38.63
N ASN A 86 15.50 20.25 -38.94
CA ASN A 86 16.07 19.71 -40.18
C ASN A 86 15.99 18.18 -40.24
N LEU A 87 15.82 17.53 -39.08
CA LEU A 87 15.69 16.08 -38.97
C LEU A 87 14.25 15.63 -38.64
N ASP A 88 13.25 16.52 -38.61
CA ASP A 88 11.90 16.18 -38.10
C ASP A 88 11.25 15.03 -38.88
N LYS A 89 11.39 15.03 -40.21
CA LYS A 89 10.86 13.96 -41.05
C LYS A 89 11.59 12.64 -40.80
N GLN A 90 12.90 12.69 -40.59
CA GLN A 90 13.76 11.51 -40.40
C GLN A 90 13.68 10.94 -38.99
N LEU A 91 13.41 11.73 -37.95
CA LEU A 91 13.40 11.26 -36.56
C LEU A 91 12.00 11.10 -35.99
N PHE A 92 11.08 12.01 -36.33
CA PHE A 92 9.78 12.12 -35.68
C PHE A 92 8.62 11.69 -36.56
N GLY A 93 8.85 11.38 -37.85
CA GLY A 93 7.82 10.88 -38.76
C GLY A 93 6.53 11.71 -38.69
N THR A 94 5.43 11.00 -38.37
CA THR A 94 4.06 11.56 -38.35
C THR A 94 3.59 12.00 -36.97
N LEU A 95 4.52 12.12 -36.00
CA LEU A 95 4.23 12.76 -34.72
C LEU A 95 3.59 14.14 -34.88
N SER A 96 2.64 14.44 -33.99
CA SER A 96 1.97 15.74 -33.94
C SER A 96 2.95 16.87 -33.57
N PRO A 97 2.63 18.14 -33.87
CA PRO A 97 3.47 19.27 -33.48
C PRO A 97 3.74 19.34 -31.97
N SER A 98 2.76 18.99 -31.13
CA SER A 98 2.94 18.96 -29.68
C SER A 98 3.88 17.83 -29.24
N GLN A 99 3.76 16.64 -29.83
CA GLN A 99 4.66 15.52 -29.53
C GLN A 99 6.10 15.80 -29.96
N LYS A 100 6.27 16.37 -31.16
CA LYS A 100 7.58 16.85 -31.66
C LYS A 100 8.19 17.88 -30.70
N SER A 101 7.38 18.84 -30.24
CA SER A 101 7.82 19.83 -29.26
C SER A 101 8.25 19.20 -27.94
N SER A 102 7.47 18.27 -27.38
CA SER A 102 7.83 17.56 -26.15
C SER A 102 9.13 16.76 -26.28
N TYR A 103 9.36 16.10 -27.42
CA TYR A 103 10.61 15.38 -27.65
C TYR A 103 11.81 16.34 -27.73
N LYS A 104 11.68 17.45 -28.48
CA LYS A 104 12.72 18.48 -28.55
C LYS A 104 13.00 19.13 -27.19
N GLN A 105 11.98 19.29 -26.34
CA GLN A 105 12.14 19.75 -24.96
C GLN A 105 12.93 18.75 -24.12
N MET A 106 12.69 17.44 -24.27
CA MET A 106 13.49 16.41 -23.59
C MET A 106 14.96 16.44 -24.03
N ILE A 107 15.23 16.55 -25.34
CA ILE A 107 16.60 16.71 -25.86
C ILE A 107 17.25 17.95 -25.23
N ASN A 108 16.56 19.09 -25.28
CA ASN A 108 17.04 20.35 -24.73
C ASN A 108 17.38 20.21 -23.23
N TYR A 109 16.46 19.63 -22.43
CA TYR A 109 16.69 19.38 -21.02
C TYR A 109 17.96 18.55 -20.79
N LYS A 110 18.08 17.41 -21.47
CA LYS A 110 19.27 16.54 -21.39
C LYS A 110 20.53 17.24 -21.86
N LEU A 111 20.45 18.13 -22.85
CA LEU A 111 21.63 18.84 -23.37
C LEU A 111 22.18 19.87 -22.37
N ARG A 112 21.33 20.38 -21.48
CA ARG A 112 21.68 21.38 -20.45
C ARG A 112 22.09 20.77 -19.12
N GLU A 113 21.67 19.54 -18.87
CA GLU A 113 22.01 18.81 -17.66
C GLU A 113 23.53 18.75 -17.51
N ASP A 114 24.01 19.18 -16.34
CA ASP A 114 25.41 19.35 -15.94
C ASP A 114 26.36 19.87 -17.03
N ILE A 115 25.87 20.80 -17.88
CA ILE A 115 26.69 21.48 -18.87
C ILE A 115 27.86 22.24 -18.23
N GLU A 116 27.80 22.52 -16.93
CA GLU A 116 28.87 23.18 -16.17
C GLU A 116 30.01 22.23 -15.76
N GLU A 117 29.84 20.92 -15.93
CA GLU A 117 30.82 19.89 -15.55
C GLU A 117 31.90 19.63 -16.61
N CYS A 118 32.61 18.50 -16.50
CA CYS A 118 33.74 18.15 -17.38
C CYS A 118 33.31 17.82 -18.83
N SER A 119 34.22 18.03 -19.79
CA SER A 119 33.95 17.79 -21.22
C SER A 119 33.83 16.31 -21.58
N GLU A 120 34.54 15.44 -20.87
CA GLU A 120 34.44 13.98 -21.01
C GLU A 120 33.02 13.50 -20.65
N GLY A 121 32.50 13.90 -19.49
CA GLY A 121 31.13 13.56 -19.07
C GLY A 121 30.08 14.16 -20.00
N TYR A 122 30.28 15.41 -20.43
CA TYR A 122 29.41 16.05 -21.39
C TYR A 122 29.38 15.33 -22.75
N SER A 123 30.53 14.87 -23.25
CA SER A 123 30.63 14.06 -24.47
C SER A 123 29.84 12.76 -24.35
N ASN A 124 29.94 12.04 -23.21
CA ASN A 124 29.13 10.84 -22.96
C ASN A 124 27.62 11.14 -23.06
N ARG A 125 27.19 12.27 -22.47
CA ARG A 125 25.77 12.67 -22.47
C ARG A 125 25.27 13.03 -23.88
N ILE A 126 26.05 13.78 -24.67
CA ILE A 126 25.66 14.08 -26.06
C ILE A 126 25.58 12.80 -26.88
N GLN A 127 26.52 11.87 -26.74
CA GLN A 127 26.45 10.58 -27.43
C GLN A 127 25.18 9.80 -27.05
N LYS A 128 24.75 9.81 -25.79
CA LYS A 128 23.46 9.20 -25.39
C LYS A 128 22.27 9.86 -26.09
N ILE A 129 22.30 11.18 -26.26
CA ILE A 129 21.27 11.92 -27.03
C ILE A 129 21.29 11.46 -28.48
N ILE A 130 22.46 11.38 -29.12
CA ILE A 130 22.59 10.96 -30.51
C ILE A 130 22.15 9.51 -30.71
N LEU A 131 22.49 8.62 -29.79
CA LEU A 131 22.03 7.23 -29.81
C LEU A 131 20.50 7.14 -29.74
N SER A 132 19.82 8.09 -29.05
CA SER A 132 18.35 8.13 -29.03
C SER A 132 17.72 8.51 -30.38
N PHE A 133 18.50 9.08 -31.31
CA PHE A 133 18.04 9.37 -32.68
C PHE A 133 18.04 8.13 -33.57
N GLN A 134 18.77 7.10 -33.16
CA GLN A 134 18.93 5.88 -33.95
C GLN A 134 17.70 4.99 -33.83
N ARG A 135 17.22 4.51 -34.98
CA ARG A 135 16.11 3.55 -35.06
C ARG A 135 16.63 2.25 -35.64
N PRO A 136 16.38 1.10 -34.99
CA PRO A 136 16.83 -0.16 -35.54
C PRO A 136 16.12 -0.44 -36.86
N GLU A 137 16.85 -0.90 -37.87
CA GLU A 137 16.32 -1.19 -39.20
C GLU A 137 16.17 -2.69 -39.47
N ASN A 138 16.77 -3.51 -38.62
CA ASN A 138 16.73 -4.97 -38.69
C ASN A 138 16.83 -5.56 -37.27
N LEU A 139 16.61 -6.87 -37.17
CA LEU A 139 16.65 -7.59 -35.90
C LEU A 139 18.01 -7.45 -35.18
N GLN A 140 19.13 -7.47 -35.90
CA GLN A 140 20.46 -7.40 -35.29
C GLN A 140 20.70 -6.04 -34.58
N GLN A 141 20.25 -4.95 -35.19
CA GLN A 141 20.31 -3.62 -34.58
C GLN A 141 19.35 -3.51 -33.39
N LEU A 142 18.16 -4.09 -33.48
CA LEU A 142 17.21 -4.14 -32.37
C LEU A 142 17.80 -4.92 -31.17
N LEU A 143 18.53 -6.01 -31.43
CA LEU A 143 19.27 -6.75 -30.43
C LEU A 143 20.41 -5.94 -29.80
N THR A 144 21.17 -5.16 -30.59
CA THR A 144 22.18 -4.24 -30.05
C THR A 144 21.57 -3.25 -29.09
N ILE A 145 20.48 -2.58 -29.47
CA ILE A 145 19.81 -1.60 -28.61
C ILE A 145 19.30 -2.27 -27.33
N THR A 146 18.71 -3.46 -27.45
CA THR A 146 18.26 -4.24 -26.28
C THR A 146 19.40 -4.52 -25.30
N ARG A 147 20.59 -4.88 -25.79
CA ARG A 147 21.77 -5.11 -24.93
C ARG A 147 22.30 -3.81 -24.33
N MET A 148 22.25 -2.70 -25.07
CA MET A 148 22.62 -1.38 -24.54
C MET A 148 21.67 -0.94 -23.42
N ASP A 149 20.36 -1.18 -23.56
CA ASP A 149 19.37 -0.90 -22.52
C ASP A 149 19.62 -1.73 -21.25
N LEU A 150 20.00 -3.01 -21.39
CA LEU A 150 20.39 -3.84 -20.25
C LEU A 150 21.64 -3.30 -19.54
N VAL A 151 22.68 -2.90 -20.29
CA VAL A 151 23.88 -2.29 -19.70
C VAL A 151 23.53 -0.97 -18.99
N GLN A 152 22.67 -0.14 -19.59
CA GLN A 152 22.22 1.12 -19.00
C GLN A 152 21.44 0.87 -17.70
N LYS A 153 20.54 -0.13 -17.69
CA LYS A 153 19.79 -0.56 -16.52
C LYS A 153 20.72 -1.03 -15.40
N THR A 154 21.71 -1.87 -15.72
CA THR A 154 22.71 -2.30 -14.73
C THR A 154 23.50 -1.12 -14.19
N SER A 155 23.94 -0.20 -15.05
CA SER A 155 24.71 0.99 -14.67
C SER A 155 23.96 1.88 -13.67
N VAL A 156 22.69 2.22 -13.95
CA VAL A 156 21.86 3.07 -13.08
C VAL A 156 21.65 2.46 -11.69
N LEU A 157 21.63 1.13 -11.59
CA LEU A 157 21.52 0.44 -10.30
C LEU A 157 22.82 0.47 -9.49
N LEU A 158 23.97 0.66 -10.15
CA LEU A 158 25.28 0.67 -9.51
C LEU A 158 25.74 2.08 -9.14
N THR A 159 25.42 3.08 -9.95
CA THR A 159 25.99 4.43 -9.83
C THR A 159 25.16 5.48 -10.54
N ASP A 160 25.24 6.72 -10.05
CA ASP A 160 24.79 7.94 -10.71
C ASP A 160 25.97 8.72 -11.36
N GLU A 161 27.21 8.21 -11.24
CA GLU A 161 28.40 8.85 -11.80
C GLU A 161 28.57 8.55 -13.31
N VAL A 162 28.60 9.59 -14.14
CA VAL A 162 28.71 9.50 -15.61
C VAL A 162 29.93 8.72 -16.10
N HIS A 163 31.08 8.79 -15.41
CA HIS A 163 32.28 8.05 -15.80
C HIS A 163 32.21 6.57 -15.44
N ALA A 164 31.61 6.25 -14.29
CA ALA A 164 31.36 4.86 -13.90
C ALA A 164 30.32 4.21 -14.84
N ASP A 165 29.35 4.98 -15.32
CA ASP A 165 28.39 4.54 -16.33
C ASP A 165 29.06 4.19 -17.67
N ASN A 166 29.88 5.08 -18.24
CA ASN A 166 30.60 4.76 -19.47
C ASN A 166 31.58 3.58 -19.28
N ARG A 167 32.14 3.41 -18.08
CA ARG A 167 32.97 2.24 -17.76
C ARG A 167 32.17 0.94 -17.76
N CYS A 168 30.88 0.95 -17.40
CA CYS A 168 30.00 -0.21 -17.55
C CYS A 168 29.90 -0.63 -19.03
N PHE A 169 29.68 0.32 -19.93
CA PHE A 169 29.67 0.07 -21.37
C PHE A 169 31.02 -0.41 -21.90
N LYS A 170 32.13 0.16 -21.40
CA LYS A 170 33.49 -0.28 -21.77
C LYS A 170 33.75 -1.73 -21.38
N ILE A 171 33.42 -2.12 -20.15
CA ILE A 171 33.60 -3.49 -19.67
C ILE A 171 32.69 -4.44 -20.45
N ALA A 172 31.42 -4.08 -20.66
CA ALA A 172 30.47 -4.85 -21.47
C ALA A 172 30.98 -5.09 -22.90
N SER A 173 31.53 -4.06 -23.54
CA SER A 173 32.10 -4.14 -24.89
C SER A 173 33.32 -5.08 -24.93
N ILE A 174 34.27 -4.92 -24.00
CA ILE A 174 35.48 -5.76 -23.90
C ILE A 174 35.11 -7.21 -23.60
N ASP A 175 34.11 -7.46 -22.75
CA ASP A 175 33.68 -8.80 -22.39
C ASP A 175 32.90 -9.50 -23.52
N GLY A 176 32.53 -8.76 -24.56
CA GLY A 176 31.90 -9.27 -25.78
C GLY A 176 30.38 -9.27 -25.74
N LEU A 177 29.76 -8.36 -24.96
CA LEU A 177 28.30 -8.25 -24.84
C LEU A 177 27.63 -7.52 -26.02
N GLY A 178 28.35 -7.30 -27.13
CA GLY A 178 27.76 -6.76 -28.36
C GLY A 178 27.24 -5.33 -28.23
N VAL A 179 27.94 -4.49 -27.48
CA VAL A 179 27.64 -3.05 -27.26
C VAL A 179 28.87 -2.18 -27.55
N SER A 180 28.63 -0.89 -27.81
CA SER A 180 29.67 0.14 -27.94
C SER A 180 29.82 0.98 -26.67
N PHE A 181 30.91 1.73 -26.57
CA PHE A 181 31.21 2.66 -25.48
C PHE A 181 31.97 3.88 -26.01
N ASN A 182 32.01 4.96 -25.22
CA ASN A 182 32.83 6.11 -25.56
C ASN A 182 34.30 5.83 -25.23
N ASN A 183 35.13 5.62 -26.25
CA ASN A 183 36.55 5.30 -26.08
C ASN A 183 37.42 6.51 -25.69
N GLN A 184 36.86 7.73 -25.72
CA GLN A 184 37.58 8.96 -25.42
C GLN A 184 37.53 9.37 -23.94
N ASP A 185 36.68 8.71 -23.15
CA ASP A 185 36.65 8.94 -21.70
C ASP A 185 37.85 8.27 -21.02
N LYS A 186 38.70 9.08 -20.40
CA LYS A 186 39.91 8.63 -19.69
C LYS A 186 39.66 8.34 -18.21
N TYR A 187 38.49 8.73 -17.68
CA TYR A 187 38.19 8.58 -16.27
C TYR A 187 37.67 7.18 -15.97
N VAL A 188 38.02 6.71 -14.77
CA VAL A 188 37.83 5.32 -14.35
C VAL A 188 36.57 5.18 -13.49
N GLY A 189 36.07 6.27 -12.90
CA GLY A 189 34.94 6.26 -11.98
C GLY A 189 35.23 5.56 -10.65
N ASN A 190 34.23 5.54 -9.77
CA ASN A 190 34.34 5.04 -8.39
C ASN A 190 34.16 3.51 -8.23
N LEU A 191 33.61 2.81 -9.21
CA LEU A 191 33.34 1.37 -9.14
C LEU A 191 34.56 0.53 -9.53
N SER A 192 34.74 -0.65 -8.93
CA SER A 192 35.77 -1.61 -9.38
C SER A 192 35.33 -2.36 -10.66
N THR A 193 36.30 -2.92 -11.39
CA THR A 193 35.99 -3.72 -12.59
C THR A 193 35.23 -5.00 -12.24
N GLU A 194 35.55 -5.60 -11.10
CA GLU A 194 34.95 -6.84 -10.60
C GLU A 194 33.49 -6.63 -10.19
N GLU A 195 33.16 -5.49 -9.55
CA GLU A 195 31.77 -5.13 -9.22
C GLU A 195 30.92 -4.96 -10.48
N ILE A 196 31.40 -4.18 -11.46
CA ILE A 196 30.71 -3.97 -12.73
C ILE A 196 30.53 -5.30 -13.46
N ARG A 197 31.59 -6.11 -13.58
CA ARG A 197 31.53 -7.38 -14.28
C ARG A 197 30.55 -8.34 -13.62
N THR A 198 30.54 -8.42 -12.29
CA THR A 198 29.61 -9.29 -11.55
C THR A 198 28.16 -8.86 -11.80
N ALA A 199 27.87 -7.56 -11.74
CA ALA A 199 26.53 -7.04 -11.98
C ALA A 199 26.05 -7.27 -13.43
N LEU A 200 26.92 -7.05 -14.42
CA LEU A 200 26.63 -7.33 -15.82
C LEU A 200 26.43 -8.83 -16.06
N GLN A 201 27.27 -9.69 -15.45
CA GLN A 201 27.12 -11.14 -15.53
C GLN A 201 25.77 -11.59 -15.02
N THR A 202 25.37 -11.15 -13.83
CA THR A 202 24.08 -11.48 -13.25
C THR A 202 22.94 -10.97 -14.14
N THR A 203 22.98 -9.71 -14.56
CA THR A 203 21.90 -9.12 -15.39
C THR A 203 21.73 -9.86 -16.71
N PHE A 204 22.83 -10.12 -17.45
CA PHE A 204 22.74 -10.82 -18.73
C PHE A 204 22.39 -12.30 -18.56
N TYR A 205 22.89 -12.94 -17.50
CA TYR A 205 22.54 -14.32 -17.22
C TYR A 205 21.07 -14.47 -16.87
N ASP A 206 20.46 -13.51 -16.17
CA ASP A 206 19.06 -13.58 -15.73
C ASP A 206 18.08 -13.08 -16.78
N GLU A 207 18.40 -11.97 -17.46
CA GLU A 207 17.46 -11.28 -18.33
C GLU A 207 17.67 -11.60 -19.82
N TYR A 208 18.92 -11.69 -20.30
CA TYR A 208 19.21 -11.92 -21.73
C TYR A 208 19.23 -13.41 -22.08
N ARG A 209 18.10 -14.07 -21.87
CA ARG A 209 17.87 -15.51 -22.14
C ARG A 209 17.02 -15.71 -23.39
N ALA A 210 17.13 -16.88 -24.03
CA ALA A 210 16.32 -17.26 -25.19
C ALA A 210 14.81 -17.07 -24.94
N PHE A 211 14.34 -17.43 -23.74
CA PHE A 211 12.97 -17.23 -23.30
C PHE A 211 12.56 -15.75 -23.20
N ASN A 212 13.40 -14.92 -22.58
CA ASN A 212 13.08 -13.52 -22.29
C ASN A 212 13.29 -12.57 -23.48
N LEU A 213 14.05 -13.00 -24.49
CA LEU A 213 14.45 -12.16 -25.60
C LEU A 213 13.29 -11.55 -26.41
N PRO A 214 12.21 -12.29 -26.76
CA PRO A 214 11.05 -11.69 -27.42
C PRO A 214 10.38 -10.58 -26.60
N PHE A 215 10.36 -10.73 -25.28
CA PHE A 215 9.79 -9.74 -24.36
C PHE A 215 10.66 -8.49 -24.31
N LEU A 216 11.97 -8.64 -24.13
CA LEU A 216 12.93 -7.52 -24.14
C LEU A 216 12.87 -6.74 -25.46
N LEU A 217 12.83 -7.43 -26.59
CA LEU A 217 12.70 -6.80 -27.91
C LEU A 217 11.37 -6.05 -28.05
N SER A 218 10.28 -6.59 -27.51
CA SER A 218 8.97 -5.93 -27.55
C SER A 218 8.94 -4.61 -26.75
N GLU A 219 9.71 -4.51 -25.66
CA GLU A 219 9.85 -3.26 -24.91
C GLU A 219 10.59 -2.18 -25.71
N VAL A 220 11.68 -2.54 -26.39
CA VAL A 220 12.40 -1.63 -27.29
C VAL A 220 11.52 -1.20 -28.47
N LEU A 221 10.73 -2.13 -29.03
CA LEU A 221 9.76 -1.82 -30.09
C LEU A 221 8.67 -0.87 -29.61
N ARG A 222 8.22 -0.96 -28.35
CA ARG A 222 7.21 -0.04 -27.81
C ARG A 222 7.70 1.41 -27.84
N SER A 223 8.94 1.63 -27.41
CA SER A 223 9.61 2.93 -27.52
C SER A 223 9.80 3.36 -28.97
N THR A 224 10.05 2.40 -29.87
CA THR A 224 10.20 2.69 -31.30
C THR A 224 8.86 3.06 -31.97
N PHE A 225 7.76 2.40 -31.61
CA PHE A 225 6.43 2.71 -32.16
C PHE A 225 5.91 4.07 -31.71
N ALA A 226 6.41 4.59 -30.59
CA ALA A 226 6.11 5.94 -30.16
C ALA A 226 6.44 6.98 -31.26
N TYR A 227 7.49 6.76 -32.06
CA TYR A 227 7.83 7.62 -33.20
C TYR A 227 6.80 7.59 -34.35
N PHE A 228 5.93 6.59 -34.40
CA PHE A 228 4.83 6.48 -35.36
C PHE A 228 3.50 7.00 -34.79
N GLY A 229 3.52 7.53 -33.55
CA GLY A 229 2.33 8.06 -32.86
C GLY A 229 1.63 7.06 -31.94
N TYR A 230 2.20 5.87 -31.73
CA TYR A 230 1.69 4.90 -30.75
C TYR A 230 1.90 5.40 -29.31
N SER A 231 0.89 5.27 -28.47
CA SER A 231 0.92 5.71 -27.08
C SER A 231 0.19 4.75 -26.13
N GLY A 232 0.16 3.45 -26.46
CA GLY A 232 -0.59 2.43 -25.70
C GLY A 232 -2.02 2.23 -26.20
N LYS A 233 -2.85 1.54 -25.42
CA LYS A 233 -4.27 1.36 -25.76
C LYS A 233 -5.01 2.70 -25.90
N LYS A 234 -5.72 2.91 -27.01
CA LYS A 234 -6.59 4.08 -27.25
C LYS A 234 -8.02 3.66 -27.49
N GLU A 235 -8.95 4.17 -26.69
CA GLU A 235 -10.38 3.91 -26.84
C GLU A 235 -10.95 4.48 -28.16
N THR A 236 -10.41 5.60 -28.64
CA THR A 236 -10.85 6.23 -29.89
C THR A 236 -10.31 5.55 -31.15
N GLY A 237 -9.40 4.58 -30.98
CA GLY A 237 -8.64 3.97 -32.06
C GLY A 237 -7.46 4.81 -32.55
N TYR A 238 -6.66 4.20 -33.42
CA TYR A 238 -5.52 4.79 -34.12
C TYR A 238 -5.86 5.13 -35.57
N GLU A 239 -5.27 6.22 -36.06
CA GLU A 239 -5.33 6.62 -37.47
C GLU A 239 -4.61 5.61 -38.37
N MET A 240 -5.07 5.52 -39.63
CA MET A 240 -4.53 4.57 -40.62
C MET A 240 -3.03 4.67 -40.83
N ASP A 241 -2.53 5.89 -40.91
CA ASP A 241 -1.11 6.17 -41.12
C ASP A 241 -0.23 5.59 -39.99
N THR A 242 -0.67 5.67 -38.73
CA THR A 242 0.08 5.14 -37.58
C THR A 242 0.22 3.63 -37.63
N TYR A 243 -0.89 2.89 -37.79
CA TYR A 243 -0.81 1.44 -37.79
C TYR A 243 -0.16 0.89 -39.07
N GLN A 244 -0.28 1.60 -40.20
CA GLN A 244 0.42 1.25 -41.44
C GLN A 244 1.94 1.31 -41.26
N GLN A 245 2.45 2.40 -40.67
CA GLN A 245 3.88 2.55 -40.40
C GLN A 245 4.40 1.48 -39.42
N ILE A 246 3.63 1.14 -38.39
CA ILE A 246 4.00 0.08 -37.44
C ILE A 246 4.11 -1.28 -38.15
N HIS A 247 3.15 -1.62 -39.01
CA HIS A 247 3.15 -2.87 -39.76
C HIS A 247 4.28 -2.95 -40.78
N ASP A 248 4.49 -1.89 -41.56
CA ASP A 248 5.61 -1.81 -42.51
C ASP A 248 6.96 -1.95 -41.79
N TYR A 249 7.08 -1.34 -40.61
CA TYR A 249 8.26 -1.45 -39.77
C TYR A 249 8.43 -2.87 -39.20
N MET A 250 7.36 -3.52 -38.73
CA MET A 250 7.42 -4.91 -38.28
C MET A 250 7.80 -5.87 -39.40
N LYS A 251 7.30 -5.65 -40.62
CA LYS A 251 7.71 -6.40 -41.82
C LYS A 251 9.22 -6.23 -42.08
N LYS A 252 9.75 -5.01 -41.92
CA LYS A 252 11.18 -4.72 -42.05
C LYS A 252 12.03 -5.45 -41.01
N ILE A 253 11.62 -5.46 -39.75
CA ILE A 253 12.37 -6.10 -38.64
C ILE A 253 12.34 -7.63 -38.75
N THR A 254 11.17 -8.20 -39.04
CA THR A 254 10.93 -9.65 -38.99
C THR A 254 11.16 -10.35 -40.33
N GLY A 255 11.24 -9.59 -41.42
CA GLY A 255 11.31 -10.11 -42.79
C GLY A 255 10.06 -10.89 -43.21
N THR A 256 9.00 -10.89 -42.40
CA THR A 256 7.81 -11.71 -42.60
C THR A 256 6.60 -10.84 -42.89
N GLU A 257 5.88 -11.16 -43.97
CA GLU A 257 4.63 -10.52 -44.30
C GLU A 257 3.46 -11.24 -43.60
N ARG A 258 2.93 -10.61 -42.54
CA ARG A 258 1.73 -11.07 -41.84
C ARG A 258 0.58 -10.08 -42.11
N GLY A 259 -0.66 -10.57 -42.10
CA GLY A 259 -1.84 -9.71 -42.24
C GLY A 259 -1.95 -8.70 -41.09
N TYR A 260 -2.53 -7.54 -41.37
CA TYR A 260 -2.75 -6.47 -40.40
C TYR A 260 -3.56 -6.94 -39.19
N GLU A 261 -4.51 -7.84 -39.43
CA GLU A 261 -5.50 -8.28 -38.46
C GLU A 261 -4.88 -8.98 -37.25
N ALA A 262 -3.75 -9.65 -37.42
CA ALA A 262 -3.10 -10.37 -36.33
C ALA A 262 -2.24 -9.44 -35.45
N LEU A 263 -1.68 -8.38 -36.04
CA LEU A 263 -0.75 -7.46 -35.38
C LEU A 263 -1.45 -6.46 -34.45
N PHE A 264 -2.75 -6.23 -34.65
CA PHE A 264 -3.50 -5.20 -33.95
C PHE A 264 -4.73 -5.77 -33.25
N GLN A 265 -5.07 -5.18 -32.11
CA GLN A 265 -6.35 -5.41 -31.43
C GLN A 265 -7.39 -4.45 -31.98
N LYS A 266 -8.59 -4.98 -32.23
CA LYS A 266 -9.74 -4.21 -32.71
C LYS A 266 -10.83 -4.15 -31.66
N ASP A 267 -11.54 -3.03 -31.62
CA ASP A 267 -12.78 -2.94 -30.85
C ASP A 267 -13.99 -3.51 -31.60
N THR A 268 -15.17 -3.37 -31.02
CA THR A 268 -16.45 -3.81 -31.62
C THR A 268 -16.82 -3.06 -32.90
N GLU A 269 -16.20 -1.90 -33.17
CA GLU A 269 -16.41 -1.09 -34.37
C GLU A 269 -15.28 -1.30 -35.40
N GLU A 270 -14.47 -2.37 -35.25
CA GLU A 270 -13.31 -2.71 -36.09
C GLU A 270 -12.19 -1.65 -36.08
N LYS A 271 -12.19 -0.71 -35.12
CA LYS A 271 -11.13 0.27 -34.97
C LYS A 271 -9.92 -0.36 -34.29
N ILE A 272 -8.73 -0.08 -34.82
CA ILE A 272 -7.48 -0.53 -34.20
C ILE A 272 -7.25 0.28 -32.92
N THR A 273 -7.36 -0.37 -31.77
CA THR A 273 -7.25 0.28 -30.45
C THR A 273 -5.92 0.03 -29.76
N ASP A 274 -5.23 -1.06 -30.11
CA ASP A 274 -3.92 -1.40 -29.54
C ASP A 274 -3.10 -2.30 -30.48
N VAL A 275 -1.82 -2.45 -30.18
CA VAL A 275 -0.97 -3.48 -30.76
C VAL A 275 -1.23 -4.80 -30.04
N ASN A 276 -1.38 -5.88 -30.79
CA ASN A 276 -1.42 -7.22 -30.24
C ASN A 276 0.00 -7.64 -29.81
N TRP A 277 0.45 -7.16 -28.65
CA TRP A 277 1.79 -7.43 -28.12
C TRP A 277 2.09 -8.91 -27.97
N HIS A 278 1.05 -9.69 -27.70
CA HIS A 278 1.16 -11.13 -27.61
C HIS A 278 1.59 -11.74 -28.96
N PHE A 279 0.93 -11.34 -30.06
CA PHE A 279 1.32 -11.74 -31.41
C PHE A 279 2.69 -11.19 -31.83
N VAL A 280 3.03 -9.96 -31.44
CA VAL A 280 4.36 -9.38 -31.70
C VAL A 280 5.46 -10.24 -31.08
N GLN A 281 5.29 -10.67 -29.83
CA GLN A 281 6.26 -11.52 -29.13
C GLN A 281 6.39 -12.88 -29.80
N GLN A 282 5.28 -13.50 -30.22
CA GLN A 282 5.31 -14.73 -31.02
C GLN A 282 6.11 -14.54 -32.31
N LEU A 283 5.80 -13.48 -33.08
CA LEU A 283 6.47 -13.21 -34.34
C LEU A 283 7.98 -12.96 -34.16
N LEU A 284 8.37 -12.24 -33.12
CA LEU A 284 9.78 -12.04 -32.76
C LEU A 284 10.45 -13.37 -32.39
N TYR A 285 9.79 -14.22 -31.63
CA TYR A 285 10.30 -15.54 -31.26
C TYR A 285 10.52 -16.42 -32.50
N GLU A 286 9.54 -16.47 -33.42
CA GLU A 286 9.67 -17.16 -34.71
C GLU A 286 10.85 -16.61 -35.53
N THR A 287 11.01 -15.29 -35.55
CA THR A 287 12.11 -14.63 -36.29
C THR A 287 13.48 -14.96 -35.67
N LEU A 288 13.59 -14.97 -34.35
CA LEU A 288 14.82 -15.31 -33.63
C LEU A 288 15.26 -16.75 -33.92
N HIS A 289 14.32 -17.70 -34.01
CA HIS A 289 14.58 -19.07 -34.46
C HIS A 289 14.99 -19.13 -35.93
N ALA A 290 14.24 -18.45 -36.81
CA ALA A 290 14.52 -18.46 -38.25
C ALA A 290 15.92 -17.91 -38.57
N GLN A 291 16.41 -16.93 -37.81
CA GLN A 291 17.75 -16.36 -37.95
C GLN A 291 18.82 -17.08 -37.11
N SER A 292 18.50 -18.23 -36.51
CA SER A 292 19.41 -19.04 -35.69
C SER A 292 20.05 -18.26 -34.53
N ILE A 293 19.34 -17.26 -33.99
CA ILE A 293 19.77 -16.53 -32.78
C ILE A 293 19.44 -17.36 -31.54
N ILE A 294 18.27 -18.00 -31.55
CA ILE A 294 17.90 -19.06 -30.61
C ILE A 294 18.19 -20.39 -31.31
N LYS A 295 19.01 -21.24 -30.69
CA LYS A 295 19.45 -22.54 -31.21
C LYS A 295 18.54 -23.69 -30.80
N GLU A 296 18.09 -23.65 -29.57
CA GLU A 296 17.32 -24.71 -28.92
C GLU A 296 16.11 -24.12 -28.19
N GLU A 297 15.14 -24.97 -27.87
CA GLU A 297 14.01 -24.58 -27.04
C GLU A 297 14.54 -24.07 -25.68
N PRO A 298 14.00 -22.96 -25.15
CA PRO A 298 14.52 -22.34 -23.96
C PRO A 298 14.33 -23.22 -22.73
N THR A 299 15.32 -23.18 -21.84
CA THR A 299 15.18 -23.76 -20.51
C THR A 299 14.28 -22.87 -19.66
N LEU A 300 13.09 -23.37 -19.33
CA LEU A 300 12.16 -22.69 -18.45
C LEU A 300 12.48 -23.02 -16.98
N SER A 301 12.45 -22.02 -16.11
CA SER A 301 12.84 -22.17 -14.71
C SER A 301 11.69 -22.05 -13.71
N THR A 302 10.61 -21.38 -14.10
CA THR A 302 9.46 -21.08 -13.23
C THR A 302 8.14 -21.43 -13.90
N LEU A 303 7.07 -21.59 -13.12
CA LEU A 303 5.69 -21.71 -13.65
C LEU A 303 5.29 -20.45 -14.42
N LEU A 304 5.78 -19.28 -13.99
CA LEU A 304 5.53 -18.03 -14.69
C LEU A 304 6.22 -17.98 -16.06
N ASP A 305 7.46 -18.46 -16.15
CA ASP A 305 8.16 -18.62 -17.44
C ASP A 305 7.33 -19.52 -18.35
N CYS A 306 6.79 -20.61 -17.81
CA CYS A 306 5.98 -21.53 -18.59
C CYS A 306 4.68 -20.92 -19.08
N ALA A 307 3.97 -20.16 -18.25
CA ALA A 307 2.76 -19.45 -18.67
C ALA A 307 3.04 -18.39 -19.73
N ASN A 308 4.15 -17.68 -19.61
CA ASN A 308 4.55 -16.69 -20.60
C ASN A 308 5.06 -17.33 -21.88
N TYR A 309 5.71 -18.48 -21.78
CA TYR A 309 6.21 -19.24 -22.92
C TYR A 309 5.09 -19.91 -23.69
N SER A 310 4.11 -20.50 -23.00
CA SER A 310 2.95 -21.13 -23.62
C SER A 310 2.17 -20.14 -24.49
N LYS A 311 2.10 -18.89 -24.05
CA LYS A 311 1.50 -17.80 -24.83
C LYS A 311 2.14 -17.70 -26.21
N LEU A 312 3.48 -17.77 -26.33
CA LEU A 312 4.19 -17.58 -27.61
C LEU A 312 3.76 -18.55 -28.75
N PHE A 313 2.87 -19.50 -28.48
CA PHE A 313 2.31 -20.42 -29.46
C PHE A 313 0.81 -20.19 -29.66
N SER A 314 0.38 -20.10 -30.92
CA SER A 314 -1.03 -20.13 -31.28
C SER A 314 -1.59 -21.54 -31.02
N SER A 315 -2.31 -21.72 -29.90
CA SER A 315 -3.09 -22.88 -29.43
C SER A 315 -2.91 -24.25 -30.10
N GLY A 316 -2.61 -25.28 -29.28
CA GLY A 316 -3.17 -26.63 -29.48
C GLY A 316 -2.19 -27.81 -29.34
N THR A 317 -0.89 -27.65 -29.57
CA THR A 317 0.05 -28.79 -29.43
C THR A 317 1.26 -28.46 -28.57
N LYS A 318 1.92 -27.32 -28.78
CA LYS A 318 3.06 -26.91 -27.94
C LYS A 318 2.64 -26.42 -26.57
N GLU A 319 1.56 -25.65 -26.48
CA GLU A 319 0.99 -25.25 -25.20
C GLU A 319 0.52 -26.46 -24.39
N GLU A 320 -0.21 -27.39 -25.01
CA GLU A 320 -0.63 -28.64 -24.36
C GLU A 320 0.57 -29.50 -23.96
N LYS A 321 1.61 -29.56 -24.79
CA LYS A 321 2.87 -30.26 -24.46
C LYS A 321 3.54 -29.62 -23.26
N LEU A 322 3.56 -28.29 -23.17
CA LEU A 322 4.16 -27.57 -22.05
C LEU A 322 3.37 -27.78 -20.75
N THR A 323 2.03 -27.73 -20.83
CA THR A 323 1.18 -28.10 -19.69
C THR A 323 1.45 -29.55 -19.30
N ARG A 324 1.51 -30.49 -20.24
CA ARG A 324 1.84 -31.91 -19.95
C ARG A 324 3.23 -32.09 -19.33
N GLU A 325 4.24 -31.38 -19.82
CA GLU A 325 5.61 -31.39 -19.30
C GLU A 325 5.73 -30.78 -17.90
N LEU A 326 4.82 -29.87 -17.53
CA LEU A 326 4.70 -29.34 -16.17
C LEU A 326 3.90 -30.24 -15.23
N THR A 327 3.18 -31.21 -15.77
CA THR A 327 2.28 -32.08 -15.00
C THR A 327 2.80 -33.50 -14.90
N ASP A 328 3.90 -33.79 -15.59
CA ASP A 328 4.69 -34.99 -15.40
C ASP A 328 5.39 -34.93 -14.03
N ASP A 329 5.30 -36.01 -13.26
CA ASP A 329 5.95 -36.19 -11.96
C ASP A 329 7.49 -36.02 -12.08
N GLU A 330 8.04 -36.22 -13.28
CA GLU A 330 9.46 -36.04 -13.62
C GLU A 330 9.84 -34.61 -14.03
N SER A 331 8.89 -33.67 -14.06
CA SER A 331 9.15 -32.30 -14.50
C SER A 331 10.25 -31.62 -13.69
N PRO A 332 11.39 -31.21 -14.31
CA PRO A 332 12.53 -30.66 -13.57
C PRO A 332 12.21 -29.31 -12.93
N ILE A 333 11.27 -28.53 -13.49
CA ILE A 333 10.82 -27.25 -12.94
C ILE A 333 10.10 -27.51 -11.63
N ILE A 334 9.13 -28.43 -11.67
CA ILE A 334 8.33 -28.80 -10.52
C ILE A 334 9.17 -29.51 -9.45
N GLN A 335 10.12 -30.36 -9.83
CA GLN A 335 11.00 -31.01 -8.86
C GLN A 335 11.94 -30.03 -8.14
N LYS A 336 12.39 -28.97 -8.83
CA LYS A 336 13.32 -27.98 -8.27
C LYS A 336 12.65 -26.85 -7.51
N ILE A 337 11.46 -26.43 -7.92
CA ILE A 337 10.76 -25.32 -7.26
C ILE A 337 10.35 -25.72 -5.84
N SER A 338 10.67 -24.87 -4.86
CA SER A 338 10.15 -25.06 -3.52
C SER A 338 8.63 -24.89 -3.53
N ILE A 339 7.94 -25.50 -2.57
CA ILE A 339 6.50 -25.38 -2.53
C ILE A 339 6.08 -23.93 -2.24
N GLU A 340 6.85 -23.22 -1.42
CA GLU A 340 6.63 -21.81 -1.11
C GLU A 340 6.74 -20.92 -2.36
N GLU A 341 7.78 -21.13 -3.19
CA GLU A 341 7.94 -20.44 -4.49
C GLU A 341 6.79 -20.80 -5.44
N MET A 342 6.45 -22.09 -5.56
CA MET A 342 5.36 -22.55 -6.41
C MET A 342 4.04 -21.87 -6.05
N LEU A 343 3.72 -21.75 -4.76
CA LEU A 343 2.50 -21.09 -4.32
C LEU A 343 2.53 -19.56 -4.57
N HIS A 344 3.70 -18.93 -4.43
CA HIS A 344 3.87 -17.53 -4.78
C HIS A 344 3.62 -17.30 -6.28
N GLU A 345 4.20 -18.14 -7.13
CA GLU A 345 4.02 -18.07 -8.58
C GLU A 345 2.58 -18.36 -9.00
N LEU A 346 1.91 -19.35 -8.39
CA LEU A 346 0.48 -19.61 -8.61
C LEU A 346 -0.38 -18.39 -8.25
N ARG A 347 -0.07 -17.69 -7.16
CA ARG A 347 -0.75 -16.44 -6.78
C ARG A 347 -0.52 -15.33 -7.82
N MET A 348 0.69 -15.24 -8.37
CA MET A 348 0.99 -14.28 -9.44
C MET A 348 0.24 -14.63 -10.72
N LEU A 349 0.27 -15.90 -11.12
CA LEU A 349 -0.44 -16.43 -12.29
C LEU A 349 -1.95 -16.21 -12.19
N LYS A 350 -2.56 -16.43 -11.02
CA LYS A 350 -3.99 -16.13 -10.83
C LYS A 350 -4.34 -14.67 -11.19
N LYS A 351 -3.40 -13.73 -11.01
CA LYS A 351 -3.57 -12.32 -11.35
C LYS A 351 -3.20 -12.01 -12.79
N THR A 352 -2.11 -12.58 -13.31
CA THR A 352 -1.53 -12.22 -14.61
C THR A 352 -2.02 -13.09 -15.77
N ASP A 353 -2.46 -14.32 -15.48
CA ASP A 353 -2.97 -15.30 -16.42
C ASP A 353 -3.95 -16.29 -15.75
N PRO A 354 -5.22 -15.88 -15.53
CA PRO A 354 -6.21 -16.71 -14.86
C PRO A 354 -6.54 -18.02 -15.60
N GLU A 355 -6.41 -18.05 -16.94
CA GLU A 355 -6.72 -19.23 -17.75
C GLU A 355 -5.64 -20.30 -17.58
N PHE A 356 -4.36 -19.93 -17.69
CA PHE A 356 -3.25 -20.86 -17.46
C PHE A 356 -3.24 -21.34 -16.01
N TYR A 357 -3.50 -20.44 -15.05
CA TYR A 357 -3.72 -20.82 -13.64
C TYR A 357 -4.83 -21.86 -13.51
N GLY A 358 -5.99 -21.63 -14.13
CA GLY A 358 -7.11 -22.57 -14.10
C GLY A 358 -6.76 -23.95 -14.65
N ARG A 359 -5.99 -24.01 -15.74
CA ARG A 359 -5.48 -25.28 -16.31
C ARG A 359 -4.53 -25.99 -15.35
N LEU A 360 -3.49 -25.30 -14.86
CA LEU A 360 -2.54 -25.87 -13.89
C LEU A 360 -3.23 -26.41 -12.64
N MET A 361 -4.29 -25.74 -12.17
CA MET A 361 -5.01 -26.17 -10.97
C MET A 361 -5.93 -27.37 -11.20
N GLN A 362 -6.19 -27.78 -12.45
CA GLN A 362 -6.88 -29.04 -12.76
C GLN A 362 -5.94 -30.26 -12.66
N GLU A 363 -4.63 -30.01 -12.60
CA GLU A 363 -3.62 -31.06 -12.71
C GLU A 363 -3.39 -31.73 -11.37
N ARG A 364 -3.58 -33.06 -11.36
CA ARG A 364 -3.58 -33.87 -10.13
C ARG A 364 -2.29 -33.74 -9.34
N PHE A 365 -1.15 -33.67 -10.03
CA PHE A 365 0.14 -33.54 -9.38
C PHE A 365 0.28 -32.21 -8.61
N ILE A 366 -0.14 -31.10 -9.22
CA ILE A 366 -0.11 -29.77 -8.58
C ILE A 366 -1.03 -29.77 -7.36
N GLN A 367 -2.24 -30.33 -7.50
CA GLN A 367 -3.17 -30.50 -6.38
C GLN A 367 -2.56 -31.35 -5.26
N ASP A 368 -1.94 -32.49 -5.58
CA ASP A 368 -1.32 -33.38 -4.60
C ASP A 368 -0.17 -32.69 -3.85
N ARG A 369 0.66 -31.89 -4.54
CA ARG A 369 1.70 -31.09 -3.87
C ARG A 369 1.14 -30.00 -2.97
N ILE A 370 0.10 -29.30 -3.40
CA ILE A 370 -0.60 -28.31 -2.56
C ILE A 370 -1.20 -29.00 -1.33
N ILE A 371 -1.80 -30.19 -1.50
CA ILE A 371 -2.33 -30.97 -0.39
C ILE A 371 -1.21 -31.39 0.57
N GLN A 372 -0.08 -31.90 0.05
CA GLN A 372 1.09 -32.25 0.87
C GLN A 372 1.62 -31.04 1.64
N TYR A 373 1.65 -29.86 1.01
CA TYR A 373 2.01 -28.62 1.67
C TYR A 373 1.09 -28.29 2.82
N ILE A 374 -0.22 -28.30 2.55
CA ILE A 374 -1.24 -28.00 3.54
C ILE A 374 -1.13 -28.98 4.70
N GLN A 375 -0.89 -30.26 4.44
CA GLN A 375 -0.65 -31.27 5.48
C GLN A 375 0.64 -31.04 6.27
N LYS A 376 1.73 -30.64 5.61
CA LYS A 376 3.01 -30.31 6.27
C LYS A 376 2.86 -29.05 7.12
N PHE A 377 2.23 -28.02 6.58
CA PHE A 377 1.86 -26.79 7.26
C PHE A 377 1.01 -27.12 8.48
N GLN A 378 -0.02 -27.94 8.35
CA GLN A 378 -0.85 -28.40 9.47
C GLN A 378 -0.03 -29.08 10.54
N LYS A 379 0.83 -30.04 10.19
CA LYS A 379 1.69 -30.72 11.18
C LYS A 379 2.62 -29.74 11.91
N LYS A 380 3.13 -28.71 11.22
CA LYS A 380 3.96 -27.65 11.81
C LYS A 380 3.11 -26.73 12.71
N PHE A 381 1.97 -26.30 12.21
CA PHE A 381 1.03 -25.40 12.88
C PHE A 381 0.40 -26.00 14.14
N LEU A 382 -0.03 -27.26 14.08
CA LEU A 382 -0.51 -28.02 15.25
C LEU A 382 0.55 -28.13 16.36
N LYS A 383 1.84 -27.93 16.04
CA LYS A 383 2.96 -27.98 16.99
C LYS A 383 3.48 -26.61 17.40
N SER A 384 3.07 -25.52 16.75
CA SER A 384 3.61 -24.18 16.97
C SER A 384 3.04 -23.51 18.23
N HIS A 385 3.83 -22.59 18.77
CA HIS A 385 3.47 -21.66 19.87
C HIS A 385 3.35 -20.23 19.31
N ASP A 386 2.85 -19.28 20.10
CA ASP A 386 2.52 -17.90 19.69
C ASP A 386 3.63 -17.18 18.88
N GLU A 387 4.91 -17.31 19.25
CA GLU A 387 6.02 -16.63 18.56
C GLU A 387 6.26 -17.14 17.12
N GLN A 388 5.87 -18.38 16.81
CA GLN A 388 5.97 -18.95 15.46
C GLN A 388 4.76 -18.59 14.58
N SER A 389 3.76 -17.92 15.13
CA SER A 389 2.48 -17.63 14.47
C SER A 389 2.56 -16.55 13.39
N ARG A 390 3.59 -15.68 13.39
CA ARG A 390 3.82 -14.71 12.30
C ARG A 390 4.25 -15.36 10.99
N GLU A 391 5.14 -16.35 11.05
CA GLU A 391 5.57 -17.09 9.87
C GLU A 391 4.39 -17.91 9.30
N ALA A 392 3.55 -18.43 10.20
CA ALA A 392 2.32 -19.13 9.81
C ALA A 392 1.32 -18.23 9.07
N LEU A 393 1.33 -16.91 9.29
CA LEU A 393 0.40 -15.98 8.62
C LEU A 393 0.69 -15.77 7.15
N ASN A 394 1.97 -15.60 6.79
CA ASN A 394 2.35 -15.43 5.40
C ASN A 394 1.99 -16.69 4.58
N GLN A 395 2.16 -17.86 5.19
CA GLN A 395 1.77 -19.14 4.61
C GLN A 395 0.24 -19.29 4.58
N PHE A 396 -0.47 -18.76 5.58
CA PHE A 396 -1.93 -18.84 5.69
C PHE A 396 -2.68 -18.07 4.60
N GLU A 397 -2.27 -16.84 4.26
CA GLU A 397 -2.92 -16.07 3.18
C GLU A 397 -2.89 -16.84 1.85
N VAL A 398 -1.74 -17.45 1.58
CA VAL A 398 -1.50 -18.24 0.38
C VAL A 398 -2.36 -19.51 0.40
N ILE A 399 -2.35 -20.25 1.52
CA ILE A 399 -3.19 -21.46 1.69
C ILE A 399 -4.67 -21.14 1.53
N ILE A 400 -5.17 -20.06 2.13
CA ILE A 400 -6.58 -19.65 1.98
C ILE A 400 -6.89 -19.32 0.53
N SER A 401 -6.02 -18.57 -0.15
CA SER A 401 -6.28 -18.18 -1.53
C SER A 401 -6.48 -19.39 -2.44
N VAL A 402 -5.61 -20.41 -2.29
CA VAL A 402 -5.69 -21.66 -3.03
C VAL A 402 -6.87 -22.52 -2.56
N TRP A 403 -7.12 -22.60 -1.24
CA TRP A 403 -8.21 -23.37 -0.67
C TRP A 403 -9.59 -22.88 -1.10
N LEU A 404 -9.81 -21.57 -1.12
CA LEU A 404 -11.11 -20.97 -1.49
C LEU A 404 -11.47 -21.16 -2.96
N ASP A 405 -10.47 -21.28 -3.83
CA ASP A 405 -10.71 -21.55 -5.26
C ASP A 405 -10.96 -23.04 -5.54
N HIS A 406 -10.56 -23.91 -4.61
CA HIS A 406 -10.53 -25.37 -4.78
C HIS A 406 -11.11 -26.12 -3.58
N LEU A 407 -12.22 -25.60 -3.04
CA LEU A 407 -12.90 -26.15 -1.85
C LEU A 407 -13.20 -27.66 -1.99
N ASP A 408 -13.49 -28.13 -3.21
CA ASP A 408 -13.81 -29.53 -3.50
C ASP A 408 -12.59 -30.46 -3.42
N LEU A 409 -11.40 -29.92 -3.69
CA LEU A 409 -10.16 -30.70 -3.77
C LEU A 409 -9.49 -30.87 -2.40
N ILE A 410 -9.63 -29.85 -1.54
CA ILE A 410 -8.99 -29.83 -0.23
C ILE A 410 -10.06 -30.11 0.84
N LYS A 411 -10.18 -31.39 1.21
CA LYS A 411 -11.11 -31.88 2.24
C LYS A 411 -10.86 -31.33 3.64
N ILE A 412 -9.77 -30.59 3.85
CA ILE A 412 -9.39 -30.07 5.16
C ILE A 412 -9.81 -28.62 5.24
N ASP A 413 -10.56 -28.27 6.28
CA ASP A 413 -10.99 -26.90 6.55
C ASP A 413 -9.89 -26.15 7.33
N PRO A 414 -9.09 -25.26 6.69
CA PRO A 414 -8.00 -24.56 7.34
C PRO A 414 -8.50 -23.66 8.47
N LEU A 415 -9.75 -23.22 8.42
CA LEU A 415 -10.34 -22.35 9.45
C LEU A 415 -10.60 -23.08 10.78
N SER A 416 -10.69 -24.41 10.74
CA SER A 416 -10.88 -25.26 11.93
C SER A 416 -9.56 -25.70 12.60
N LEU A 417 -8.42 -25.45 11.96
CA LEU A 417 -7.12 -25.83 12.48
C LEU A 417 -6.74 -24.92 13.64
N ALA A 418 -6.39 -25.52 14.78
CA ALA A 418 -5.94 -24.82 15.97
C ALA A 418 -4.53 -25.28 16.39
N ASN A 419 -3.63 -24.36 16.72
CA ASN A 419 -2.27 -24.68 17.18
C ASN A 419 -2.26 -25.28 18.61
N LYS A 420 -1.07 -25.47 19.21
CA LYS A 420 -0.97 -25.98 20.59
C LYS A 420 -1.65 -25.10 21.64
N GLU A 421 -1.87 -23.83 21.35
CA GLU A 421 -2.52 -22.86 22.22
C GLU A 421 -4.04 -22.77 21.95
N GLY A 422 -4.56 -23.57 21.01
CA GLY A 422 -5.95 -23.50 20.59
C GLY A 422 -6.24 -22.35 19.63
N GLN A 423 -5.23 -21.58 19.22
CA GLN A 423 -5.41 -20.46 18.30
C GLN A 423 -5.65 -20.98 16.89
N THR A 424 -6.78 -20.60 16.30
CA THR A 424 -7.05 -20.81 14.88
C THR A 424 -6.27 -19.85 14.01
N LEU A 425 -6.12 -20.15 12.73
CA LEU A 425 -5.44 -19.24 11.80
C LEU A 425 -6.15 -17.87 11.70
N LEU A 426 -7.49 -17.83 11.89
CA LEU A 426 -8.24 -16.57 12.00
C LEU A 426 -7.88 -15.78 13.26
N THR A 427 -7.75 -16.44 14.42
CA THR A 427 -7.34 -15.77 15.67
C THR A 427 -5.93 -15.16 15.54
N ILE A 428 -5.02 -15.88 14.87
CA ILE A 428 -3.67 -15.40 14.60
C ILE A 428 -3.69 -14.22 13.63
N ALA A 429 -4.48 -14.30 12.55
CA ALA A 429 -4.63 -13.21 11.59
C ALA A 429 -5.21 -11.95 12.27
N ALA A 430 -6.19 -12.13 13.13
CA ALA A 430 -6.76 -11.05 13.93
C ALA A 430 -5.75 -10.40 14.89
N LYS A 431 -4.76 -11.15 15.36
CA LYS A 431 -3.74 -10.67 16.32
C LYS A 431 -2.55 -9.98 15.67
N HIS A 432 -2.05 -10.49 14.53
CA HIS A 432 -0.78 -10.01 13.98
C HIS A 432 -0.83 -9.42 12.56
N SER A 433 -1.92 -9.61 11.80
CA SER A 433 -2.05 -8.95 10.49
C SER A 433 -2.32 -7.46 10.66
N ASN A 434 -1.97 -6.65 9.65
CA ASN A 434 -2.46 -5.28 9.61
C ASN A 434 -3.96 -5.25 9.29
N SER A 435 -4.64 -4.16 9.66
CA SER A 435 -6.10 -4.08 9.56
C SER A 435 -6.63 -4.15 8.13
N THR A 436 -5.89 -3.60 7.16
CA THR A 436 -6.23 -3.69 5.75
C THR A 436 -6.25 -5.13 5.25
N ASN A 437 -5.22 -5.91 5.57
CA ASN A 437 -5.09 -7.30 5.14
C ASN A 437 -6.13 -8.18 5.84
N PHE A 438 -6.35 -7.99 7.15
CA PHE A 438 -7.36 -8.74 7.88
C PHE A 438 -8.77 -8.46 7.33
N ASN A 439 -9.14 -7.19 7.11
CA ASN A 439 -10.43 -6.84 6.53
C ASN A 439 -10.60 -7.39 5.10
N LYS A 440 -9.54 -7.39 4.29
CA LYS A 440 -9.55 -8.01 2.95
C LYS A 440 -9.77 -9.52 3.02
N LEU A 441 -9.14 -10.18 3.99
CA LEU A 441 -9.31 -11.61 4.23
C LEU A 441 -10.75 -11.95 4.59
N ILE A 442 -11.34 -11.22 5.54
CA ILE A 442 -12.72 -11.42 5.99
C ILE A 442 -13.72 -11.22 4.84
N LYS A 443 -13.54 -10.16 4.04
CA LYS A 443 -14.35 -9.93 2.83
C LYS A 443 -14.25 -11.10 1.86
N THR A 444 -13.05 -11.56 1.56
CA THR A 444 -12.83 -12.69 0.63
C THR A 444 -13.50 -13.97 1.15
N LEU A 445 -13.35 -14.26 2.45
CA LEU A 445 -13.98 -15.42 3.08
C LEU A 445 -15.51 -15.33 3.02
N SER A 446 -16.08 -14.14 3.21
CA SER A 446 -17.53 -13.95 3.16
C SER A 446 -18.15 -14.11 1.78
N GLU A 447 -17.39 -13.84 0.72
CA GLU A 447 -17.84 -13.98 -0.67
C GLU A 447 -17.80 -15.45 -1.12
N LYS A 448 -16.98 -16.27 -0.47
CA LYS A 448 -16.65 -17.64 -0.90
C LYS A 448 -17.18 -18.74 0.02
N LEU A 449 -17.52 -18.42 1.27
CA LEU A 449 -18.00 -19.40 2.26
C LEU A 449 -19.44 -19.12 2.68
N GLU A 450 -20.13 -20.19 3.06
CA GLU A 450 -21.41 -20.10 3.76
C GLU A 450 -21.28 -19.26 5.04
N LYS A 451 -22.25 -18.39 5.27
CA LYS A 451 -22.27 -17.45 6.40
C LYS A 451 -22.13 -18.17 7.74
N GLU A 452 -22.84 -19.29 7.92
CA GLU A 452 -22.78 -20.09 9.16
C GLU A 452 -21.40 -20.71 9.38
N LYS A 453 -20.68 -21.09 8.31
CA LYS A 453 -19.34 -21.66 8.40
C LYS A 453 -18.32 -20.60 8.83
N LEU A 454 -18.35 -19.43 8.20
CA LEU A 454 -17.49 -18.32 8.57
C LEU A 454 -17.75 -17.84 10.00
N MET A 455 -19.02 -17.74 10.40
CA MET A 455 -19.36 -17.33 11.77
C MET A 455 -18.91 -18.33 12.82
N ARG A 456 -19.03 -19.64 12.57
CA ARG A 456 -18.46 -20.66 13.47
C ARG A 456 -16.95 -20.51 13.63
N ALA A 457 -16.24 -20.27 12.52
CA ALA A 457 -14.79 -20.08 12.55
C ALA A 457 -14.37 -18.83 13.32
N LEU A 458 -15.07 -17.71 13.13
CA LEU A 458 -14.83 -16.45 13.85
C LEU A 458 -15.07 -16.55 15.36
N LEU A 459 -15.97 -17.45 15.77
CA LEU A 459 -16.37 -17.65 17.17
C LEU A 459 -15.68 -18.82 17.85
N THR A 460 -14.81 -19.53 17.14
CA THR A 460 -13.99 -20.57 17.76
C THR A 460 -13.02 -19.89 18.74
N VAL A 461 -13.02 -20.37 19.97
CA VAL A 461 -12.20 -19.83 21.06
C VAL A 461 -10.92 -20.64 21.22
N ASP A 462 -9.83 -19.96 21.57
CA ASP A 462 -8.57 -20.58 21.95
C ASP A 462 -8.57 -21.09 23.41
N LYS A 463 -7.44 -21.60 23.90
CA LYS A 463 -7.31 -22.10 25.28
C LYS A 463 -7.45 -21.01 26.35
N GLU A 464 -7.32 -19.74 25.97
CA GLU A 464 -7.51 -18.58 26.83
C GLU A 464 -8.91 -17.95 26.67
N ASN A 465 -9.80 -18.63 25.95
CA ASN A 465 -11.16 -18.20 25.60
C ASN A 465 -11.23 -16.96 24.70
N TRP A 466 -10.17 -16.66 23.93
CA TRP A 466 -10.20 -15.60 22.93
C TRP A 466 -10.65 -16.14 21.57
N ASN A 467 -11.57 -15.44 20.92
CA ASN A 467 -11.94 -15.70 19.53
C ASN A 467 -11.39 -14.61 18.58
N ALA A 468 -11.52 -14.84 17.28
CA ALA A 468 -10.95 -13.95 16.27
C ALA A 468 -11.55 -12.53 16.32
N ILE A 469 -12.84 -12.40 16.66
CA ILE A 469 -13.50 -11.09 16.80
C ILE A 469 -12.89 -10.32 17.97
N MET A 470 -12.71 -10.97 19.11
CA MET A 470 -12.17 -10.34 20.32
C MET A 470 -10.70 -9.94 20.14
N LEU A 471 -9.91 -10.78 19.46
CA LEU A 471 -8.52 -10.45 19.13
C LEU A 471 -8.44 -9.32 18.10
N ALA A 472 -9.34 -9.29 17.11
CA ALA A 472 -9.39 -8.19 16.16
C ALA A 472 -9.66 -6.87 16.90
N ILE A 473 -10.56 -6.88 17.88
CA ILE A 473 -10.88 -5.71 18.70
C ILE A 473 -9.74 -5.31 19.63
N ARG A 474 -8.86 -6.24 20.00
CA ARG A 474 -7.70 -5.93 20.83
C ARG A 474 -6.54 -5.36 20.02
N TYR A 475 -6.30 -5.88 18.81
CA TYR A 475 -5.05 -5.65 18.08
C TYR A 475 -5.20 -4.85 16.77
N GLN A 476 -6.39 -4.80 16.18
CA GLN A 476 -6.62 -4.08 14.92
C GLN A 476 -6.92 -2.61 15.18
N LYS A 477 -6.50 -1.74 14.24
CA LYS A 477 -6.67 -0.28 14.33
C LYS A 477 -7.95 0.22 13.66
N GLU A 478 -8.54 -0.55 12.74
CA GLU A 478 -9.74 -0.18 11.99
C GLU A 478 -10.93 -1.08 12.34
N VAL A 479 -11.23 -1.18 13.63
CA VAL A 479 -12.28 -2.08 14.13
C VAL A 479 -13.66 -1.66 13.64
N GLY A 480 -13.93 -0.36 13.44
CA GLY A 480 -15.21 0.11 12.92
C GLY A 480 -15.58 -0.51 11.57
N LYS A 481 -14.60 -0.57 10.65
CA LYS A 481 -14.77 -1.20 9.32
C LYS A 481 -14.94 -2.72 9.41
N PHE A 482 -14.20 -3.36 10.31
CA PHE A 482 -14.34 -4.80 10.54
C PHE A 482 -15.77 -5.16 10.98
N ILE A 483 -16.35 -4.39 11.91
CA ILE A 483 -17.74 -4.61 12.36
C ILE A 483 -18.76 -4.35 11.24
N GLU A 484 -18.56 -3.32 10.42
CA GLU A 484 -19.40 -3.05 9.25
C GLU A 484 -19.36 -4.21 8.24
N GLN A 485 -18.19 -4.79 8.02
CA GLN A 485 -18.07 -6.00 7.19
C GLN A 485 -18.79 -7.18 7.84
N LEU A 486 -18.56 -7.43 9.13
CA LEU A 486 -19.23 -8.52 9.83
C LEU A 486 -20.76 -8.36 9.83
N SER A 487 -21.29 -7.14 9.90
CA SER A 487 -22.74 -6.92 9.88
C SER A 487 -23.37 -7.28 8.54
N THR A 488 -22.64 -7.03 7.45
CA THR A 488 -23.03 -7.47 6.09
C THR A 488 -23.05 -9.01 5.99
N ILE A 489 -22.13 -9.67 6.70
CA ILE A 489 -21.97 -11.13 6.69
C ILE A 489 -23.07 -11.79 7.52
N ALA A 490 -23.18 -11.44 8.80
CA ALA A 490 -24.00 -12.12 9.80
C ALA A 490 -25.41 -11.54 9.96
N GLY A 491 -25.72 -10.40 9.34
CA GLY A 491 -27.01 -9.73 9.49
C GLY A 491 -27.37 -9.52 10.97
N ASN A 492 -28.61 -9.86 11.34
CA ASN A 492 -29.11 -9.67 12.71
C ASN A 492 -28.47 -10.60 13.74
N GLN A 493 -27.79 -11.68 13.32
CA GLN A 493 -27.14 -12.63 14.24
C GLN A 493 -25.90 -12.02 14.90
N ILE A 494 -25.32 -10.98 14.32
CA ILE A 494 -24.12 -10.35 14.88
C ILE A 494 -24.39 -9.68 16.23
N CYS A 495 -25.59 -9.10 16.43
CA CYS A 495 -25.94 -8.48 17.71
C CYS A 495 -26.01 -9.51 18.84
N ALA A 496 -26.56 -10.70 18.57
CA ALA A 496 -26.58 -11.80 19.53
C ALA A 496 -25.15 -12.28 19.88
N VAL A 497 -24.24 -12.26 18.91
CA VAL A 497 -22.83 -12.61 19.09
C VAL A 497 -22.06 -11.54 19.87
N LEU A 498 -22.27 -10.27 19.55
CA LEU A 498 -21.59 -9.12 20.16
C LEU A 498 -22.10 -8.84 21.58
N GLY A 499 -23.37 -9.15 21.85
CA GLY A 499 -23.98 -9.10 23.18
C GLY A 499 -23.78 -10.36 24.03
N ARG A 500 -23.07 -11.37 23.50
CA ARG A 500 -22.73 -12.58 24.25
C ARG A 500 -21.61 -12.26 25.24
N GLU A 501 -21.79 -12.71 26.47
CA GLU A 501 -20.72 -12.68 27.47
C GLU A 501 -19.67 -13.76 27.16
N PHE A 502 -18.40 -13.38 27.19
CA PHE A 502 -17.27 -14.29 27.06
C PHE A 502 -16.47 -14.29 28.36
N SER A 503 -16.20 -15.48 28.90
CA SER A 503 -15.36 -15.63 30.09
C SER A 503 -13.90 -15.66 29.65
N ILE A 504 -13.15 -14.57 29.83
CA ILE A 504 -11.78 -14.42 29.34
C ILE A 504 -10.80 -14.51 30.51
N LYS A 505 -9.68 -15.22 30.30
CA LYS A 505 -8.51 -15.11 31.19
C LYS A 505 -7.59 -13.99 30.70
N ILE A 506 -7.45 -12.91 31.47
CA ILE A 506 -6.53 -11.82 31.16
C ILE A 506 -5.23 -12.03 31.94
N ARG A 507 -4.20 -12.60 31.31
CA ARG A 507 -2.85 -12.65 31.88
C ARG A 507 -2.19 -11.28 31.75
N GLY A 508 -1.81 -10.69 32.90
CA GLY A 508 -1.10 -9.40 32.97
C GLY A 508 -1.65 -8.41 34.01
N LEU A 509 -2.80 -8.70 34.62
CA LEU A 509 -3.34 -7.97 35.78
C LEU A 509 -3.37 -8.91 36.98
N LEU A 510 -2.20 -9.22 37.53
CA LEU A 510 -1.90 -9.88 38.82
C LEU A 510 -2.70 -11.15 39.28
N PHE A 511 -3.71 -11.65 38.56
CA PHE A 511 -4.53 -12.79 38.97
C PHE A 511 -4.99 -13.69 37.81
N ASP A 512 -5.21 -14.96 38.15
CA ASP A 512 -5.72 -16.04 37.28
C ASP A 512 -7.27 -16.11 37.30
N ASN A 513 -7.95 -14.97 37.44
CA ASN A 513 -9.41 -14.90 37.54
C ASN A 513 -10.06 -14.72 36.15
N SER A 514 -11.06 -15.54 35.85
CA SER A 514 -11.85 -15.43 34.62
C SER A 514 -12.88 -14.30 34.75
N ILE A 515 -12.76 -13.25 33.93
CA ILE A 515 -13.71 -12.13 33.92
C ILE A 515 -14.70 -12.35 32.78
N SER A 516 -16.00 -12.22 33.08
CA SER A 516 -17.03 -12.15 32.02
C SER A 516 -16.96 -10.77 31.37
N ILE A 517 -16.53 -10.72 30.12
CA ILE A 517 -16.36 -9.48 29.34
C ILE A 517 -17.10 -9.65 28.02
N ASP A 518 -17.89 -8.66 27.65
CA ASP A 518 -18.47 -8.58 26.30
C ASP A 518 -17.57 -7.79 25.34
N ILE A 519 -17.91 -7.87 24.05
CA ILE A 519 -17.09 -7.27 23.00
C ILE A 519 -17.04 -5.74 23.09
N LEU A 520 -18.10 -5.10 23.58
CA LEU A 520 -18.13 -3.64 23.78
C LEU A 520 -17.20 -3.21 24.91
N MET A 521 -17.14 -3.98 25.99
CA MET A 521 -16.18 -3.75 27.08
C MET A 521 -14.73 -3.90 26.60
N LEU A 522 -14.42 -4.91 25.78
CA LEU A 522 -13.10 -5.06 25.18
C LEU A 522 -12.73 -3.87 24.29
N ALA A 523 -13.65 -3.42 23.44
CA ALA A 523 -13.42 -2.26 22.57
C ALA A 523 -13.15 -1.00 23.40
N ALA A 524 -13.89 -0.78 24.49
CA ALA A 524 -13.66 0.35 25.39
C ALA A 524 -12.29 0.32 26.09
N ILE A 525 -11.69 -0.87 26.27
CA ILE A 525 -10.38 -1.02 26.92
C ILE A 525 -9.22 -0.80 25.94
N TYR A 526 -9.36 -1.31 24.71
CA TYR A 526 -8.25 -1.44 23.76
C TYR A 526 -8.32 -0.50 22.55
N GLN A 527 -9.49 0.03 22.20
CA GLN A 527 -9.66 0.89 21.02
C GLN A 527 -9.58 2.38 21.36
N SER A 528 -9.22 3.18 20.36
CA SER A 528 -9.31 4.65 20.47
C SER A 528 -10.76 5.11 20.59
N ALA A 529 -11.01 6.26 21.22
CA ALA A 529 -12.37 6.80 21.36
C ALA A 529 -13.10 6.94 20.02
N LYS A 530 -12.39 7.32 18.96
CA LYS A 530 -12.95 7.42 17.60
C LYS A 530 -13.41 6.05 17.07
N GLU A 531 -12.59 5.02 17.20
CA GLU A 531 -12.91 3.67 16.73
C GLU A 531 -13.98 3.01 17.59
N PHE A 532 -13.96 3.25 18.90
CA PHE A 532 -15.01 2.81 19.81
C PHE A 532 -16.35 3.47 19.46
N GLN A 533 -16.37 4.78 19.21
CA GLN A 533 -17.55 5.50 18.75
C GLN A 533 -18.06 4.91 17.43
N ALA A 534 -17.17 4.69 16.44
CA ALA A 534 -17.54 4.10 15.16
C ALA A 534 -18.15 2.69 15.32
N LEU A 535 -17.59 1.88 16.23
CA LEU A 535 -18.13 0.56 16.57
C LEU A 535 -19.54 0.67 17.17
N VAL A 536 -19.76 1.59 18.11
CA VAL A 536 -21.07 1.82 18.75
C VAL A 536 -22.09 2.33 17.73
N GLU A 537 -21.71 3.26 16.86
CA GLU A 537 -22.58 3.79 15.81
C GLU A 537 -22.95 2.72 14.78
N ASN A 538 -21.99 1.90 14.36
CA ASN A 538 -22.25 0.80 13.42
C ASN A 538 -23.12 -0.28 14.06
N LEU A 539 -22.95 -0.56 15.35
CA LEU A 539 -23.82 -1.47 16.09
C LEU A 539 -25.24 -0.93 16.21
N ALA A 540 -25.42 0.35 16.54
CA ALA A 540 -26.75 0.94 16.72
C ALA A 540 -27.60 0.94 15.44
N LYS A 541 -26.97 0.85 14.26
CA LYS A 541 -27.65 0.73 12.97
C LYS A 541 -28.23 -0.68 12.73
N LEU A 542 -27.84 -1.67 13.52
CA LEU A 542 -28.24 -3.06 13.33
C LEU A 542 -29.53 -3.39 14.08
N PRO A 543 -30.40 -4.27 13.53
CA PRO A 543 -31.57 -4.75 14.26
C PRO A 543 -31.15 -5.48 15.55
N GLY A 544 -31.65 -5.02 16.71
CA GLY A 544 -31.23 -5.54 18.03
C GLY A 544 -29.93 -4.91 18.57
N GLY A 545 -29.31 -4.01 17.81
CA GLY A 545 -28.03 -3.41 18.16
C GLY A 545 -28.12 -2.42 19.32
N LYS A 546 -29.19 -1.62 19.36
CA LYS A 546 -29.45 -0.70 20.48
C LYS A 546 -29.68 -1.45 21.79
N GLU A 547 -30.43 -2.55 21.75
CA GLU A 547 -30.68 -3.45 22.87
C GLU A 547 -29.39 -4.13 23.33
N THR A 548 -28.52 -4.51 22.39
CA THR A 548 -27.20 -5.10 22.69
C THR A 548 -26.28 -4.09 23.39
N ILE A 549 -26.22 -2.85 22.88
CA ILE A 549 -25.46 -1.76 23.51
C ILE A 549 -26.00 -1.49 24.91
N TYR A 550 -27.33 -1.46 25.06
CA TYR A 550 -27.99 -1.29 26.35
C TYR A 550 -27.60 -2.41 27.33
N LEU A 551 -27.74 -3.69 26.94
CA LEU A 551 -27.42 -4.82 27.80
C LEU A 551 -25.95 -4.81 28.24
N ALA A 552 -25.02 -4.49 27.33
CA ALA A 552 -23.60 -4.35 27.65
C ALA A 552 -23.34 -3.21 28.65
N ALA A 553 -23.96 -2.05 28.42
CA ALA A 553 -23.88 -0.92 29.35
C ALA A 553 -24.46 -1.29 30.72
N SER A 554 -25.66 -1.88 30.78
CA SER A 554 -26.35 -2.34 32.00
C SER A 554 -25.58 -3.40 32.79
N ARG A 555 -24.90 -4.33 32.11
CA ARG A 555 -24.05 -5.33 32.77
C ARG A 555 -22.82 -4.69 33.40
N ARG A 556 -22.21 -3.73 32.71
CA ARG A 556 -21.10 -2.95 33.24
C ARG A 556 -21.51 -2.12 34.46
N PHE A 557 -22.70 -1.52 34.43
CA PHE A 557 -23.26 -0.82 35.59
C PHE A 557 -23.36 -1.75 36.80
N ARG A 558 -23.87 -2.97 36.60
CA ARG A 558 -23.92 -4.00 37.65
C ARG A 558 -22.55 -4.47 38.11
N PHE A 559 -21.56 -4.58 37.22
CA PHE A 559 -20.18 -4.93 37.59
C PHE A 559 -19.58 -3.86 38.52
N ILE A 560 -19.75 -2.57 38.19
CA ILE A 560 -19.29 -1.46 39.02
C ILE A 560 -20.04 -1.43 40.36
N GLU A 561 -21.36 -1.65 40.37
CA GLU A 561 -22.14 -1.75 41.61
C GLU A 561 -21.71 -2.92 42.50
N SER A 562 -21.46 -4.09 41.91
CA SER A 562 -20.99 -5.28 42.65
C SER A 562 -19.57 -5.15 43.18
N ALA A 563 -18.71 -4.37 42.52
CA ALA A 563 -17.38 -4.04 43.02
C ALA A 563 -17.45 -3.02 44.18
N GLY A 564 -18.46 -2.14 44.17
CA GLY A 564 -18.67 -1.14 45.23
C GLY A 564 -19.42 -1.64 46.47
N SER A 565 -19.98 -2.86 46.47
CA SER A 565 -20.85 -3.36 47.55
C SER A 565 -20.18 -4.32 48.55
N PHE A 566 -18.86 -4.53 48.49
CA PHE A 566 -18.13 -5.38 49.44
C PHE A 566 -17.48 -4.57 50.57
N ASP A 567 -18.30 -3.86 51.34
CA ASP A 567 -17.86 -2.98 52.43
C ASP A 567 -17.63 -3.72 53.77
N THR A 568 -17.32 -5.02 53.74
CA THR A 568 -16.98 -5.80 54.95
C THR A 568 -15.69 -6.61 54.86
N ALA A 569 -14.84 -6.37 53.86
CA ALA A 569 -13.48 -6.90 53.83
C ALA A 569 -12.47 -5.74 53.83
N ALA A 570 -11.36 -5.93 54.55
CA ALA A 570 -10.41 -4.90 54.96
C ALA A 570 -9.81 -4.06 53.79
N PRO A 571 -9.33 -2.83 54.05
CA PRO A 571 -8.99 -1.82 53.04
C PRO A 571 -7.70 -2.07 52.23
N ASP A 572 -7.14 -3.27 52.26
CA ASP A 572 -5.82 -3.57 51.72
C ASP A 572 -5.85 -4.36 50.40
N ASP A 573 -6.95 -4.31 49.65
CA ASP A 573 -7.03 -4.89 48.30
C ASP A 573 -6.83 -3.79 47.22
N PRO A 574 -5.59 -3.55 46.74
CA PRO A 574 -5.31 -2.57 45.68
C PRO A 574 -5.90 -2.95 44.32
N ASP A 575 -6.52 -4.13 44.16
CA ASP A 575 -6.84 -4.71 42.86
C ASP A 575 -8.21 -4.27 42.30
N GLN A 576 -9.14 -3.82 43.14
CA GLN A 576 -10.43 -3.26 42.69
C GLN A 576 -10.33 -1.82 42.17
N THR A 577 -9.30 -1.10 42.63
CA THR A 577 -9.05 0.30 42.25
C THR A 577 -8.51 0.40 40.83
N ILE A 578 -7.73 -0.59 40.37
CA ILE A 578 -7.00 -0.55 39.10
C ILE A 578 -7.90 -0.63 37.86
N PHE A 579 -8.99 -1.40 37.88
CA PHE A 579 -9.87 -1.54 36.70
C PHE A 579 -10.82 -0.35 36.53
N SER A 580 -11.34 0.15 37.65
CA SER A 580 -12.11 1.40 37.74
C SER A 580 -11.22 2.59 37.36
N GLU A 581 -9.97 2.66 37.86
CA GLU A 581 -8.99 3.66 37.45
C GLU A 581 -8.52 3.51 36.01
N LEU A 582 -8.35 2.32 35.44
CA LEU A 582 -7.90 2.16 34.05
C LEU A 582 -8.91 2.69 33.03
N PHE A 583 -10.21 2.54 33.32
CA PHE A 583 -11.26 3.17 32.53
C PHE A 583 -11.38 4.67 32.81
N LEU A 584 -11.30 5.09 34.08
CA LEU A 584 -11.42 6.51 34.48
C LEU A 584 -10.18 7.35 34.11
N ARG A 585 -8.98 6.77 34.04
CA ARG A 585 -7.72 7.43 33.66
C ARG A 585 -7.52 7.52 32.15
N ARG A 586 -8.13 6.64 31.35
CA ARG A 586 -8.06 6.71 29.87
C ARG A 586 -9.13 7.61 29.24
N CYS A 587 -10.26 7.83 29.92
CA CYS A 587 -11.28 8.83 29.55
C CYS A 587 -10.77 10.28 29.69
N ASN A 588 -9.90 10.70 28.77
CA ASN A 588 -9.45 12.08 28.60
C ASN A 588 -10.66 12.97 28.21
N PRO A 589 -10.77 14.26 28.59
CA PRO A 589 -11.82 15.17 28.09
C PRO A 589 -12.02 15.23 26.56
N GLN A 590 -11.07 14.73 25.76
CA GLN A 590 -11.22 14.54 24.31
C GLN A 590 -12.13 13.35 23.92
N GLU A 591 -12.55 12.53 24.88
CA GLU A 591 -13.38 11.33 24.70
C GLU A 591 -14.87 11.53 25.06
N SER A 592 -15.29 12.77 25.37
CA SER A 592 -16.67 13.09 25.75
C SER A 592 -17.69 12.70 24.67
N ALA A 593 -17.33 12.83 23.39
CA ALA A 593 -18.22 12.53 22.27
C ALA A 593 -18.67 11.06 22.21
N ALA A 594 -17.79 10.10 22.56
CA ALA A 594 -18.14 8.68 22.54
C ALA A 594 -19.08 8.32 23.71
N ILE A 595 -18.84 8.91 24.88
CA ILE A 595 -19.69 8.76 26.08
C ILE A 595 -21.06 9.41 25.84
N GLU A 596 -21.08 10.62 25.29
CA GLU A 596 -22.29 11.34 24.89
C GLU A 596 -23.11 10.53 23.88
N LYS A 597 -22.45 9.90 22.89
CA LYS A 597 -23.15 9.08 21.90
C LYS A 597 -23.73 7.80 22.49
N LEU A 598 -23.01 7.14 23.40
CA LEU A 598 -23.53 6.00 24.16
C LEU A 598 -24.76 6.40 24.98
N ILE A 599 -24.72 7.55 25.64
CA ILE A 599 -25.86 8.07 26.42
C ILE A 599 -27.02 8.43 25.49
N GLU A 600 -26.76 9.03 24.32
CA GLU A 600 -27.81 9.30 23.33
C GLU A 600 -28.51 8.01 22.89
N ILE A 601 -27.74 6.98 22.53
CA ILE A 601 -28.30 5.68 22.14
C ILE A 601 -29.04 5.01 23.29
N PHE A 602 -28.53 5.13 24.52
CA PHE A 602 -29.18 4.62 25.73
C PHE A 602 -30.55 5.28 25.94
N LEU A 603 -30.61 6.61 25.85
CA LEU A 603 -31.85 7.39 26.00
C LEU A 603 -32.87 7.13 24.87
N GLU A 604 -32.42 6.68 23.70
CA GLU A 604 -33.30 6.33 22.57
C GLU A 604 -33.97 4.95 22.71
N THR A 605 -33.65 4.15 23.73
CA THR A 605 -34.28 2.84 23.97
C THR A 605 -35.40 2.94 25.00
N LEU A 606 -36.54 2.30 24.73
CA LEU A 606 -37.73 2.34 25.60
C LEU A 606 -37.45 1.81 27.02
N ASP A 607 -36.49 0.89 27.15
CA ASP A 607 -36.02 0.37 28.43
C ASP A 607 -34.92 1.24 29.07
N GLY A 608 -34.12 1.98 28.29
CA GLY A 608 -33.23 3.01 28.81
C GLY A 608 -33.97 4.17 29.46
N GLU A 609 -35.10 4.57 28.88
CA GLU A 609 -36.00 5.57 29.50
C GLU A 609 -36.55 5.07 30.84
N ARG A 610 -37.02 3.82 30.88
CA ARG A 610 -37.57 3.18 32.09
C ARG A 610 -36.51 2.91 33.15
N ALA A 611 -35.30 2.49 32.76
CA ALA A 611 -34.19 2.22 33.67
C ALA A 611 -33.64 3.50 34.28
N LEU A 612 -33.48 4.58 33.49
CA LEU A 612 -33.08 5.88 34.02
C LEU A 612 -34.16 6.42 34.97
N ALA A 613 -35.43 6.30 34.59
CA ALA A 613 -36.56 6.66 35.44
C ALA A 613 -36.55 5.82 36.74
N ALA A 614 -36.32 4.50 36.69
CA ALA A 614 -36.32 3.61 37.85
C ALA A 614 -35.13 3.83 38.80
N ILE A 615 -33.92 4.02 38.26
CA ILE A 615 -32.71 4.34 39.04
C ILE A 615 -32.90 5.66 39.79
N ILE A 616 -33.56 6.64 39.17
CA ILE A 616 -33.82 7.94 39.80
C ILE A 616 -35.02 7.87 40.76
N LYS A 617 -36.04 7.04 40.48
CA LYS A 617 -37.21 6.85 41.37
C LYS A 617 -36.86 6.10 42.65
N ASN A 618 -35.91 5.16 42.61
CA ASN A 618 -35.44 4.41 43.78
C ASN A 618 -34.56 5.23 44.73
N LYS A 619 -34.07 6.42 44.34
CA LYS A 619 -33.27 7.31 45.21
C LYS A 619 -34.09 8.02 46.30
N ASN A 620 -35.41 7.93 46.30
CA ASN A 620 -36.25 8.64 47.26
C ASN A 620 -36.48 7.90 48.59
N ASN A 621 -35.85 6.75 48.84
CA ASN A 621 -36.23 5.88 49.97
C ASN A 621 -35.07 5.33 50.80
N TYR A 622 -34.03 6.11 51.09
CA TYR A 622 -33.05 5.83 52.16
C TYR A 622 -32.42 7.14 52.67
N SER A 623 -32.87 7.66 53.81
CA SER A 623 -32.30 8.86 54.43
C SER A 623 -31.12 8.60 55.37
N GLU A 624 -30.76 7.33 55.61
CA GLU A 624 -29.69 6.96 56.57
C GLU A 624 -28.40 6.41 55.93
N VAL A 625 -28.32 6.31 54.60
CA VAL A 625 -27.12 5.79 53.89
C VAL A 625 -26.30 6.92 53.24
N PHE A 626 -26.64 8.18 53.53
CA PHE A 626 -26.11 9.33 52.78
C PHE A 626 -24.69 9.78 53.18
N ASP A 627 -24.14 9.32 54.29
CA ASP A 627 -22.81 9.74 54.75
C ASP A 627 -21.66 8.83 54.26
N SER A 628 -21.95 7.69 53.61
CA SER A 628 -20.90 6.78 53.08
C SER A 628 -20.90 6.57 51.55
N LEU A 629 -21.84 7.16 50.80
CA LEU A 629 -22.02 6.94 49.35
C LEU A 629 -21.86 8.19 48.48
N GLU A 630 -21.09 9.19 48.92
CA GLU A 630 -20.55 10.20 48.00
C GLU A 630 -19.45 9.57 47.13
N SER A 631 -19.80 9.03 45.95
CA SER A 631 -18.97 8.97 44.70
C SER A 631 -19.27 7.82 43.73
N THR A 632 -20.15 6.86 44.03
CA THR A 632 -20.14 5.57 43.31
C THR A 632 -21.24 5.32 42.28
N SER A 633 -22.21 6.25 42.09
CA SER A 633 -23.24 6.06 41.05
C SER A 633 -22.61 6.16 39.64
N PRO A 634 -22.58 5.09 38.82
CA PRO A 634 -21.80 5.13 37.59
C PRO A 634 -22.46 6.01 36.52
N LEU A 635 -23.77 6.26 36.60
CA LEU A 635 -24.48 7.28 35.81
C LEU A 635 -24.02 8.69 36.16
N TYR A 636 -23.77 9.00 37.44
CA TYR A 636 -23.20 10.28 37.86
C TYR A 636 -21.77 10.47 37.34
N LEU A 637 -20.96 9.41 37.37
CA LEU A 637 -19.61 9.41 36.79
C LEU A 637 -19.63 9.59 35.25
N MET A 638 -20.64 9.08 34.55
CA MET A 638 -20.79 9.31 33.10
C MET A 638 -21.30 10.71 32.77
N PHE A 639 -22.33 11.21 33.48
CA PHE A 639 -22.85 12.55 33.25
C PHE A 639 -21.84 13.65 33.59
N SER A 640 -21.02 13.45 34.64
CA SER A 640 -19.94 14.39 35.00
C SER A 640 -18.81 14.49 33.97
N ARG A 641 -18.80 13.62 32.95
CA ARG A 641 -17.82 13.60 31.84
C ARG A 641 -18.42 14.01 30.49
N CYS A 642 -19.73 14.25 30.44
CA CYS A 642 -20.39 14.81 29.26
C CYS A 642 -20.07 16.31 29.12
N SER A 643 -20.02 16.81 27.90
CA SER A 643 -20.00 18.24 27.66
C SER A 643 -21.25 18.91 28.26
N PHE A 644 -21.07 20.12 28.77
CA PHE A 644 -22.16 20.94 29.28
C PHE A 644 -23.26 21.14 28.22
N GLU A 645 -22.86 21.28 26.96
CA GLU A 645 -23.77 21.42 25.83
C GLU A 645 -24.66 20.17 25.64
N PHE A 646 -24.10 18.97 25.75
CA PHE A 646 -24.87 17.72 25.67
C PHE A 646 -25.85 17.56 26.84
N LEU A 647 -25.38 17.85 28.07
CA LEU A 647 -26.24 17.81 29.27
C LEU A 647 -27.45 18.74 29.12
N CYS A 648 -27.23 19.98 28.67
CA CYS A 648 -28.29 20.97 28.46
C CYS A 648 -29.21 20.63 27.28
N LYS A 649 -28.70 20.06 26.19
CA LYS A 649 -29.52 19.82 24.99
C LYS A 649 -30.27 18.50 25.00
N ARG A 650 -29.78 17.48 25.71
CA ARG A 650 -30.32 16.12 25.63
C ARG A 650 -30.76 15.57 26.98
N VAL A 651 -29.95 15.72 28.02
CA VAL A 651 -30.23 15.12 29.33
C VAL A 651 -31.27 15.93 30.11
N ILE A 652 -31.11 17.26 30.20
CA ILE A 652 -32.08 18.12 30.90
C ILE A 652 -33.47 18.07 30.26
N PRO A 653 -33.64 18.22 28.93
CA PRO A 653 -34.95 18.10 28.29
C PRO A 653 -35.56 16.70 28.40
N PHE A 654 -34.73 15.65 28.51
CA PHE A 654 -35.20 14.30 28.80
C PHE A 654 -35.77 14.23 30.22
N CYS A 655 -35.03 14.70 31.23
CA CYS A 655 -35.49 14.73 32.61
C CYS A 655 -36.79 15.55 32.77
N ASP A 656 -36.88 16.70 32.10
CA ASP A 656 -38.08 17.55 32.10
C ASP A 656 -39.28 16.86 31.46
N ARG A 657 -39.11 16.17 30.31
CA ARG A 657 -40.20 15.44 29.63
C ARG A 657 -40.79 14.29 30.45
N HIS A 658 -40.05 13.77 31.42
CA HIS A 658 -40.45 12.63 32.24
C HIS A 658 -40.69 13.00 33.71
N ASP A 659 -40.84 14.30 34.02
CA ASP A 659 -41.04 14.83 35.39
C ASP A 659 -40.00 14.30 36.39
N ILE A 660 -38.75 14.16 35.95
CA ILE A 660 -37.65 13.66 36.77
C ILE A 660 -37.01 14.85 37.51
N PRO A 661 -37.15 14.95 38.84
CA PRO A 661 -36.59 16.08 39.58
C PRO A 661 -35.06 15.97 39.60
N LEU A 662 -34.38 16.90 38.91
CA LEU A 662 -32.92 17.07 39.01
C LEU A 662 -32.46 17.61 40.38
N THR A 663 -33.41 17.89 41.28
CA THR A 663 -33.18 18.47 42.61
C THR A 663 -33.72 17.54 43.70
N GLY A 664 -32.98 16.46 43.99
CA GLY A 664 -33.27 15.55 45.10
C GLY A 664 -31.98 15.02 45.70
N GLY A 665 -31.55 15.62 46.82
CA GLY A 665 -30.33 15.29 47.58
C GLY A 665 -29.22 16.33 47.40
N THR A 666 -29.01 17.19 48.41
CA THR A 666 -27.84 18.07 48.63
C THR A 666 -27.03 18.56 47.40
N TRP A 667 -27.69 19.11 46.39
CA TRP A 667 -27.02 19.99 45.40
C TRP A 667 -26.62 21.37 45.98
N SER A 668 -26.74 21.55 47.30
CA SER A 668 -26.69 22.85 47.96
C SER A 668 -25.39 23.16 48.69
N LYS A 669 -24.31 22.37 48.55
CA LYS A 669 -23.02 22.67 49.22
C LYS A 669 -21.73 22.43 48.45
N GLN A 670 -21.74 21.98 47.19
CA GLN A 670 -20.53 21.98 46.36
C GLN A 670 -20.79 22.58 44.97
N PRO A 671 -19.91 23.45 44.45
CA PRO A 671 -20.08 24.05 43.14
C PRO A 671 -19.91 23.01 42.02
N ILE A 672 -20.67 23.17 40.92
CA ILE A 672 -20.43 22.41 39.69
C ILE A 672 -19.04 22.83 39.17
N HIS A 673 -18.07 21.91 39.23
CA HIS A 673 -16.72 22.17 38.74
C HIS A 673 -16.68 22.04 37.20
N ILE A 674 -16.64 23.18 36.51
CA ILE A 674 -16.45 23.24 35.06
C ILE A 674 -14.94 23.29 34.79
N ILE A 675 -14.36 22.18 34.31
CA ILE A 675 -12.97 22.17 33.84
C ILE A 675 -12.97 22.51 32.35
N SER A 676 -12.75 23.78 32.02
CA SER A 676 -12.36 24.16 30.65
C SER A 676 -10.86 23.92 30.50
N GLY A 677 -10.46 23.10 29.53
CA GLY A 677 -9.04 22.86 29.22
C GLY A 677 -8.28 24.09 28.70
N ASN A 678 -8.99 25.16 28.34
CA ASN A 678 -8.42 26.43 27.90
C ASN A 678 -8.91 27.59 28.79
N ASN A 679 -7.99 28.49 29.15
CA ASN A 679 -8.16 29.56 30.15
C ASN A 679 -9.19 30.67 29.79
N THR A 680 -10.02 30.52 28.76
CA THR A 680 -11.14 31.43 28.46
C THR A 680 -12.30 30.68 27.81
N LEU A 681 -13.54 31.05 28.17
CA LEU A 681 -14.76 30.61 27.46
C LEU A 681 -14.88 31.37 26.14
N GLU A 682 -15.06 30.64 25.04
CA GLU A 682 -15.35 31.19 23.71
C GLU A 682 -16.66 32.03 23.74
N PRO A 683 -16.79 33.10 22.94
CA PRO A 683 -17.99 33.94 22.91
C PRO A 683 -19.30 33.16 22.69
N LYS A 684 -19.26 32.11 21.86
CA LYS A 684 -20.42 31.23 21.61
C LYS A 684 -20.85 30.44 22.85
N GLN A 685 -19.89 30.03 23.70
CA GLN A 685 -20.16 29.31 24.94
C GLN A 685 -20.76 30.25 26.00
N LYS A 686 -20.32 31.52 26.06
CA LYS A 686 -20.92 32.56 26.92
C LYS A 686 -22.37 32.86 26.53
N ILE A 687 -22.65 32.93 25.22
CA ILE A 687 -24.01 33.15 24.70
C ILE A 687 -24.91 31.95 25.00
N ALA A 688 -24.43 30.71 24.83
CA ALA A 688 -25.18 29.51 25.19
C ALA A 688 -25.50 29.46 26.69
N LEU A 689 -24.53 29.82 27.55
CA LEU A 689 -24.72 29.92 29.00
C LEU A 689 -25.78 30.97 29.37
N GLN A 690 -25.73 32.16 28.75
CA GLN A 690 -26.74 33.21 28.94
C GLN A 690 -28.14 32.76 28.48
N ARG A 691 -28.23 32.02 27.38
CA ARG A 691 -29.51 31.54 26.83
C ARG A 691 -30.16 30.50 27.75
N VAL A 692 -29.38 29.55 28.26
CA VAL A 692 -29.84 28.55 29.24
C VAL A 692 -30.25 29.21 30.56
N MET A 693 -29.51 30.24 31.01
CA MET A 693 -29.89 31.02 32.20
C MET A 693 -31.17 31.84 31.98
N GLN A 694 -31.41 32.34 30.76
CA GLN A 694 -32.64 33.07 30.44
C GLN A 694 -33.86 32.15 30.27
N GLU A 695 -33.69 31.00 29.60
CA GLU A 695 -34.76 30.01 29.39
C GLU A 695 -35.20 29.37 30.72
N SER A 696 -34.25 29.09 31.64
CA SER A 696 -34.57 28.63 33.00
C SER A 696 -35.22 29.71 33.87
N MET A 697 -34.99 31.00 33.61
CA MET A 697 -35.66 32.10 34.31
C MET A 697 -37.08 32.41 33.80
N MET A 698 -37.39 32.06 32.55
CA MET A 698 -38.68 32.34 31.90
C MET A 698 -39.75 31.27 32.20
N ASN A 699 -39.37 30.04 32.55
CA ASN A 699 -40.29 28.98 33.00
C ASN A 699 -40.68 29.14 34.48
N ARG A 700 -41.43 30.19 34.82
CA ARG A 700 -42.01 30.40 36.17
C ARG A 700 -43.43 29.85 36.26
N GLY A 701 -43.54 28.53 36.37
CA GLY A 701 -44.80 27.83 36.69
C GLY A 701 -44.85 27.17 38.08
N SER A 702 -43.71 26.96 38.75
CA SER A 702 -43.69 26.26 40.05
C SER A 702 -42.72 26.95 41.01
N GLY A 703 -43.25 27.50 42.10
CA GLY A 703 -42.53 28.33 43.06
C GLY A 703 -41.41 27.63 43.84
N ARG A 704 -40.23 27.45 43.22
CA ARG A 704 -38.96 27.15 43.91
C ARG A 704 -37.89 28.14 43.44
N ARG A 705 -37.25 28.85 44.37
CA ARG A 705 -36.12 29.76 44.09
C ARG A 705 -34.85 28.96 43.81
N LEU A 706 -34.18 29.20 42.69
CA LEU A 706 -32.77 28.83 42.48
C LEU A 706 -31.88 29.78 43.30
N VAL A 707 -31.04 29.24 44.18
CA VAL A 707 -30.01 29.99 44.91
C VAL A 707 -28.66 29.70 44.26
N GLY A 708 -28.02 30.74 43.69
CA GLY A 708 -26.57 30.90 43.42
C GLY A 708 -25.84 29.83 42.59
N VAL A 709 -25.36 30.22 41.39
CA VAL A 709 -24.28 29.51 40.68
C VAL A 709 -23.01 30.35 40.78
N GLU A 710 -21.95 29.83 41.40
CA GLU A 710 -20.62 30.45 41.44
C GLU A 710 -19.69 29.73 40.46
N VAL A 711 -19.08 30.47 39.51
CA VAL A 711 -18.15 29.93 38.50
C VAL A 711 -16.73 30.32 38.89
N ARG A 712 -15.86 29.35 39.15
CA ARG A 712 -14.41 29.57 39.38
C ARG A 712 -13.57 28.85 38.32
N ILE A 713 -12.63 29.57 37.71
CA ILE A 713 -11.68 29.08 36.70
C ILE A 713 -10.35 28.81 37.40
N PHE A 714 -9.81 27.59 37.32
CA PHE A 714 -8.50 27.25 37.90
C PHE A 714 -7.45 27.09 36.81
N GLY A 715 -6.39 27.91 36.85
CA GLY A 715 -5.17 27.70 36.06
C GLY A 715 -4.18 26.81 36.81
N ARG A 716 -3.52 25.87 36.12
CA ARG A 716 -2.41 25.09 36.70
C ARG A 716 -1.20 26.00 36.94
N LYS A 717 -0.75 26.11 38.20
CA LYS A 717 0.63 26.50 38.52
C LYS A 717 1.54 25.30 38.27
N SER A 718 2.57 25.46 37.45
CA SER A 718 3.68 24.52 37.31
C SER A 718 4.46 24.39 38.62
N LEU A 719 4.73 23.16 39.06
CA LEU A 719 5.64 22.85 40.17
C LEU A 719 7.10 23.08 39.72
N PRO A 720 7.99 23.62 40.57
CA PRO A 720 9.40 23.81 40.24
C PRO A 720 10.22 22.52 40.48
N ASP A 721 11.21 22.31 39.60
CA ASP A 721 12.22 21.26 39.66
C ASP A 721 13.02 21.28 40.98
N GLN A 722 13.17 20.11 41.60
CA GLN A 722 14.14 19.88 42.66
C GLN A 722 15.47 19.43 42.05
N ASN A 723 16.41 20.36 41.89
CA ASN A 723 17.85 20.07 41.87
C ASN A 723 18.59 21.28 42.45
N ASN A 724 18.95 21.20 43.73
CA ASN A 724 19.86 22.14 44.39
C ASN A 724 21.30 21.62 44.29
N ASN A 725 22.19 22.43 43.72
CA ASN A 725 23.55 22.64 44.26
C ASN A 725 23.59 24.04 44.90
N PRO A 726 24.39 24.30 45.96
CA PRO A 726 24.31 25.53 46.75
C PRO A 726 25.02 26.74 46.09
N PRO A 727 24.78 27.97 46.59
CA PRO A 727 24.71 29.19 45.79
C PRO A 727 26.00 30.02 45.82
N GLN A 728 26.13 30.92 44.84
CA GLN A 728 26.83 32.19 45.05
C GLN A 728 25.97 33.39 44.62
N GLU A 729 25.94 34.32 45.57
CA GLU A 729 25.38 35.67 45.67
C GLU A 729 25.44 36.54 44.42
N GLY A 730 24.48 37.47 44.28
CA GLY A 730 24.61 38.55 43.30
C GLY A 730 23.43 39.48 43.03
N SER A 731 22.92 40.15 44.06
CA SER A 731 22.30 41.49 44.05
C SER A 731 21.04 41.81 43.22
N GLU A 732 20.09 42.41 43.95
CA GLU A 732 18.88 43.12 43.56
C GLU A 732 19.05 44.19 42.46
N ARG A 733 18.00 44.43 41.65
CA ARG A 733 17.17 45.65 41.70
C ARG A 733 16.02 45.65 40.67
N LYS A 734 14.78 45.74 41.19
CA LYS A 734 13.69 46.71 40.91
C LYS A 734 13.47 47.11 39.43
N LYS A 735 12.25 47.10 38.85
CA LYS A 735 10.96 47.64 39.32
C LYS A 735 9.84 47.31 38.29
N ALA A 736 8.61 47.24 38.78
CA ALA A 736 7.34 47.11 38.03
C ALA A 736 6.99 48.37 37.19
N PRO A 737 5.92 48.35 36.37
CA PRO A 737 4.52 48.34 36.83
C PRO A 737 3.76 47.03 36.62
#